data_AF-A0A2D6ASQ1-F1
#
_entry.id   AF-A0A2D6ASQ1-F1
#
_cell.length_a   1.000
_cell.length_b   1.000
_cell.length_c   1.000
_cell.angle_alpha   90.00
_cell.angle_beta   90.00
_cell.angle_gamma   90.00
#
_symmetry.space_group_name_H-M   'P 1'
#
loop_
_entity.id
_entity.type
_entity.pdbx_description
1 polymer ?
#
loop_
_entity_poly.entity_id
_entity_poly.type
_entity_poly.pdbx_seq_one_letter_code
_entity_poly.pdbx_strand_id
1 'polypeptide(L)'
;MPQPDLKKLNSSWTKFDVVQVIELAAEGRLEQAYESKAGIDLPVLRGFLGIHSFDEPFPDYWREIKKFPKQLRLFALLATIFTHDQNIRNFADSFAKGNMRGVQIVKGGKQGTNLRRALIISGAALKNYQNEKEVPYDLSALFEEGKVGRLFCHVLKQRLIKIGHESEELEDFNDFLKICFSYQFYKVLSLTRDQFKRWLSGESLNLEDEIFNFSQLKIYKNIPMIKMNQWLNEWDDVNYSSDELRRKPEPVAYIFSMDARLLKKLSDVHRRKPDKPRDEDTHVQRNLNESRISEINSYIEGGFPWSTLSTNEQRSFENQKLKMPGFLPTAIIANIIGPNEKRNNKSIKEEDLIKVDAPDDQYQATLRIPEHIFDKNWEPDLKPIEIIDGQHRLWAFNEDEPLSGNFEVPVVAYFNLDRAWQAYLFYTINIKPVKINTSLGYDLYPLLRTQEWLEHSKEGLLAYRETRAQEIVEALWNYPDSPWFKRINMIGESGGPTMSQAAFIRSLSNSFFKKRNGLFSSPLSSNDVLPWTRTQQAAFLIILWQEIAKSVSVTDSEWANALRNEDRQLKVHEDVPKWDLAFTSKNSFLSRDQGVRGISLFANDFFYVAAGYNDLPFDEFDFDEEDEKSITINALNGTIEYFKSERTDLYNLIENFGKCACNVDWRTPSSVFDQTSKRDYQMRYKGSSGYSEFWKSLLDVFLESDNEFVKKYVGQMTDMR
;
A
#
# COMPACT_ATOMS: atom_id res chain seq x y z
N MET A 1 -17.55 -36.43 55.24
CA MET A 1 -17.15 -35.02 55.22
C MET A 1 -18.21 -34.20 54.50
N PRO A 2 -18.40 -32.90 54.79
CA PRO A 2 -19.34 -32.08 54.03
C PRO A 2 -18.91 -32.01 52.57
N GLN A 3 -19.86 -32.16 51.65
CA GLN A 3 -19.62 -32.08 50.20
C GLN A 3 -18.98 -30.72 49.82
N PRO A 4 -18.11 -30.67 48.79
CA PRO A 4 -17.54 -29.42 48.30
C PRO A 4 -18.62 -28.40 47.91
N ASP A 5 -18.54 -27.17 48.43
CA ASP A 5 -19.54 -26.12 48.19
C ASP A 5 -18.91 -24.77 47.85
N LEU A 6 -19.16 -24.30 46.63
CA LEU A 6 -18.68 -23.03 46.11
C LEU A 6 -19.07 -21.84 47.00
N LYS A 7 -20.20 -21.91 47.71
CA LYS A 7 -20.67 -20.85 48.62
C LYS A 7 -19.73 -20.58 49.80
N LYS A 8 -18.76 -21.46 50.09
CA LYS A 8 -17.69 -21.19 51.07
C LYS A 8 -16.73 -20.09 50.59
N LEU A 9 -16.75 -19.73 49.30
CA LEU A 9 -16.12 -18.51 48.77
C LEU A 9 -17.09 -17.34 48.93
N ASN A 10 -16.96 -16.63 50.05
CA ASN A 10 -17.93 -15.62 50.50
C ASN A 10 -17.29 -14.30 50.95
N SER A 11 -16.11 -13.95 50.41
CA SER A 11 -15.49 -12.66 50.72
C SER A 11 -16.44 -11.50 50.42
N SER A 12 -16.52 -10.51 51.30
CA SER A 12 -17.47 -9.40 51.17
C SER A 12 -17.08 -8.45 50.03
N TRP A 13 -17.85 -8.46 48.94
CA TRP A 13 -17.69 -7.52 47.83
C TRP A 13 -18.44 -6.21 48.01
N THR A 14 -19.12 -6.01 49.16
CA THR A 14 -19.74 -4.72 49.50
C THR A 14 -18.76 -3.77 50.21
N LYS A 15 -17.63 -4.27 50.73
CA LYS A 15 -16.52 -3.48 51.25
C LYS A 15 -15.62 -3.00 50.12
N PHE A 16 -15.15 -1.75 50.21
CA PHE A 16 -14.28 -1.17 49.18
C PHE A 16 -12.87 -1.78 49.20
N ASP A 17 -12.46 -2.37 50.32
CA ASP A 17 -11.22 -3.12 50.52
C ASP A 17 -10.96 -4.19 49.44
N VAL A 18 -12.02 -4.76 48.86
CA VAL A 18 -11.92 -5.76 47.78
C VAL A 18 -11.30 -5.17 46.50
N VAL A 19 -11.40 -3.85 46.32
CA VAL A 19 -10.76 -3.10 45.25
C VAL A 19 -9.34 -2.71 45.66
N GLN A 20 -9.16 -2.27 46.92
CA GLN A 20 -7.85 -1.84 47.45
C GLN A 20 -6.81 -2.95 47.45
N VAL A 21 -7.19 -4.21 47.66
CA VAL A 21 -6.23 -5.34 47.59
C VAL A 21 -5.59 -5.49 46.21
N ILE A 22 -6.29 -5.11 45.13
CA ILE A 22 -5.74 -5.11 43.76
C ILE A 22 -4.70 -3.99 43.63
N GLU A 23 -4.97 -2.82 44.20
CA GLU A 23 -4.02 -1.70 44.23
C GLU A 23 -2.78 -2.05 45.05
N LEU A 24 -2.94 -2.64 46.23
CA LEU A 24 -1.80 -3.10 47.04
C LEU A 24 -0.92 -4.12 46.31
N ALA A 25 -1.53 -5.06 45.59
CA ALA A 25 -0.79 -6.01 44.78
C ALA A 25 0.00 -5.27 43.69
N ALA A 26 -0.65 -4.35 42.97
CA ALA A 26 -0.04 -3.56 41.89
C ALA A 26 1.08 -2.63 42.38
N GLU A 27 0.98 -2.09 43.58
CA GLU A 27 1.97 -1.22 44.22
C GLU A 27 3.10 -2.01 44.91
N GLY A 28 3.04 -3.36 44.89
CA GLY A 28 4.04 -4.21 45.55
C GLY A 28 3.98 -4.21 47.08
N ARG A 29 2.92 -3.65 47.66
CA ARG A 29 2.73 -3.44 49.11
C ARG A 29 1.98 -4.56 49.82
N LEU A 30 1.64 -5.62 49.10
CA LEU A 30 0.82 -6.72 49.62
C LEU A 30 1.46 -7.47 50.80
N GLU A 31 2.77 -7.68 50.75
CA GLU A 31 3.54 -8.36 51.82
C GLU A 31 3.68 -7.46 53.06
N GLN A 32 3.86 -6.15 52.86
CA GLN A 32 3.82 -5.17 53.96
C GLN A 32 2.44 -5.14 54.64
N ALA A 33 1.35 -5.20 53.88
CA ALA A 33 0.00 -5.27 54.43
C ALA A 33 -0.27 -6.59 55.18
N TYR A 34 0.33 -7.69 54.71
CA TYR A 34 0.30 -8.98 55.37
C TYR A 34 0.97 -8.94 56.76
N GLU A 35 2.17 -8.37 56.84
CA GLU A 35 2.96 -8.28 58.08
C GLU A 35 2.35 -7.28 59.07
N SER A 36 1.98 -6.09 58.60
CA SER A 36 1.46 -5.01 59.45
C SER A 36 0.04 -5.25 59.95
N LYS A 37 -0.76 -6.08 59.26
CA LYS A 37 -2.16 -6.38 59.58
C LYS A 37 -3.02 -5.11 59.76
N ALA A 38 -2.67 -4.03 59.05
CA ALA A 38 -3.29 -2.72 59.18
C ALA A 38 -3.69 -2.14 57.82
N GLY A 39 -4.70 -1.28 57.82
CA GLY A 39 -5.12 -0.51 56.63
C GLY A 39 -6.04 -1.23 55.64
N ILE A 40 -6.32 -2.53 55.84
CA ILE A 40 -7.30 -3.31 55.06
C ILE A 40 -8.06 -4.26 55.98
N ASP A 41 -9.34 -4.51 55.68
CA ASP A 41 -10.15 -5.55 56.32
C ASP A 41 -9.49 -6.93 56.26
N LEU A 42 -9.08 -7.45 57.42
CA LEU A 42 -8.33 -8.72 57.52
C LEU A 42 -9.05 -9.92 56.88
N PRO A 43 -10.38 -10.10 57.01
CA PRO A 43 -11.10 -11.13 56.27
C PRO A 43 -10.97 -11.03 54.75
N VAL A 44 -11.06 -9.81 54.19
CA VAL A 44 -10.88 -9.56 52.74
C VAL A 44 -9.45 -9.86 52.32
N LEU A 45 -8.45 -9.35 53.06
CA LEU A 45 -7.03 -9.60 52.78
C LEU A 45 -6.71 -11.09 52.83
N ARG A 46 -7.16 -11.80 53.87
CA ARG A 46 -7.00 -13.25 54.01
C ARG A 46 -7.63 -14.01 52.84
N GLY A 47 -8.86 -13.65 52.47
CA GLY A 47 -9.55 -14.28 51.35
C GLY A 47 -8.84 -14.05 50.01
N PHE A 48 -8.32 -12.85 49.79
CA PHE A 48 -7.53 -12.48 48.62
C PHE A 48 -6.20 -13.26 48.57
N LEU A 49 -5.46 -13.27 49.68
CA LEU A 49 -4.21 -13.99 49.82
C LEU A 49 -4.39 -15.51 49.71
N GLY A 50 -5.54 -16.05 50.09
CA GLY A 50 -5.82 -17.48 50.03
C GLY A 50 -5.24 -18.29 51.19
N ILE A 51 -5.07 -17.65 52.34
CA ILE A 51 -4.58 -18.27 53.59
C ILE A 51 -5.75 -18.51 54.56
N HIS A 52 -5.61 -19.44 55.52
CA HIS A 52 -6.63 -19.66 56.56
C HIS A 52 -6.41 -18.77 57.79
N SER A 53 -5.15 -18.50 58.09
CA SER A 53 -4.67 -17.70 59.21
C SER A 53 -3.46 -16.86 58.79
N PHE A 54 -3.13 -15.83 59.58
CA PHE A 54 -1.90 -15.03 59.38
C PHE A 54 -0.67 -15.66 60.06
N ASP A 55 -0.79 -16.91 60.51
CA ASP A 55 0.32 -17.69 61.06
C ASP A 55 0.97 -18.56 59.96
N GLU A 56 0.30 -18.69 58.81
CA GLU A 56 0.82 -19.34 57.60
C GLU A 56 1.91 -18.49 56.93
N PRO A 57 2.82 -19.10 56.14
CA PRO A 57 3.75 -18.31 55.34
C PRO A 57 3.01 -17.50 54.27
N PHE A 58 3.53 -16.31 53.94
CA PHE A 58 3.00 -15.52 52.83
C PHE A 58 3.14 -16.32 51.51
N PRO A 59 2.07 -16.46 50.70
CA PRO A 59 2.10 -17.36 49.54
C PRO A 59 3.11 -16.94 48.48
N ASP A 60 3.96 -17.88 48.06
CA ASP A 60 5.08 -17.60 47.14
C ASP A 60 4.64 -17.13 45.75
N TYR A 61 3.48 -17.57 45.25
CA TYR A 61 3.01 -17.12 43.94
C TYR A 61 2.73 -15.60 43.91
N TRP A 62 2.46 -14.96 45.05
CA TRP A 62 2.36 -13.49 45.14
C TRP A 62 3.72 -12.80 45.06
N ARG A 63 4.81 -13.48 45.44
CA ARG A 63 6.18 -12.98 45.22
C ARG A 63 6.58 -13.18 43.76
N GLU A 64 6.27 -14.34 43.19
CA GLU A 64 6.62 -14.68 41.81
C GLU A 64 5.88 -13.83 40.77
N ILE A 65 4.59 -13.53 40.97
CA ILE A 65 3.81 -12.73 40.02
C ILE A 65 4.33 -11.28 39.89
N LYS A 66 5.08 -10.76 40.88
CA LYS A 66 5.73 -9.44 40.79
C LYS A 66 6.74 -9.35 39.64
N LYS A 67 7.27 -10.49 39.18
CA LYS A 67 8.18 -10.57 38.01
C LYS A 67 7.44 -10.31 36.68
N PHE A 68 6.11 -10.28 36.69
CA PHE A 68 5.25 -10.08 35.52
C PHE A 68 4.36 -8.83 35.68
N PRO A 69 4.95 -7.61 35.66
CA PRO A 69 4.23 -6.39 35.99
C PRO A 69 3.07 -6.08 35.03
N LYS A 70 3.14 -6.53 33.76
CA LYS A 70 2.07 -6.38 32.76
C LYS A 70 0.82 -7.18 33.15
N GLN A 71 1.00 -8.38 33.71
CA GLN A 71 -0.09 -9.30 34.07
C GLN A 71 -0.59 -9.13 35.51
N LEU A 72 0.25 -8.60 36.40
CA LEU A 72 0.02 -8.54 37.85
C LEU A 72 -1.38 -8.02 38.24
N ARG A 73 -1.83 -6.94 37.60
CA ARG A 73 -3.13 -6.33 37.90
C ARG A 73 -4.32 -7.21 37.51
N LEU A 74 -4.25 -7.87 36.35
CA LEU A 74 -5.28 -8.79 35.87
C LEU A 74 -5.26 -10.10 36.68
N PHE A 75 -4.07 -10.57 37.07
CA PHE A 75 -3.93 -11.70 37.98
C PHE A 75 -4.60 -11.41 39.33
N ALA A 76 -4.33 -10.23 39.91
CA ALA A 76 -4.95 -9.78 41.15
C ALA A 76 -6.48 -9.67 41.01
N LEU A 77 -6.98 -9.08 39.92
CA LEU A 77 -8.42 -9.03 39.64
C LEU A 77 -9.07 -10.42 39.69
N LEU A 78 -8.53 -11.39 38.96
CA LEU A 78 -9.08 -12.74 38.93
C LEU A 78 -8.97 -13.42 40.29
N ALA A 79 -7.82 -13.30 40.97
CA ALA A 79 -7.64 -13.85 42.32
C ALA A 79 -8.69 -13.32 43.31
N THR A 80 -9.09 -12.04 43.16
CA THR A 80 -10.20 -11.43 43.91
C THR A 80 -11.56 -11.96 43.46
N ILE A 81 -11.85 -12.07 42.16
CA ILE A 81 -13.12 -12.60 41.63
C ILE A 81 -13.41 -13.99 42.18
N PHE A 82 -12.37 -14.84 42.20
CA PHE A 82 -12.42 -16.20 42.73
C PHE A 82 -12.52 -16.29 44.27
N THR A 83 -12.77 -15.19 44.97
CA THR A 83 -13.09 -15.19 46.41
C THR A 83 -14.60 -15.16 46.70
N HIS A 84 -15.45 -15.03 45.68
CA HIS A 84 -16.90 -14.94 45.84
C HIS A 84 -17.67 -15.75 44.78
N ASP A 85 -18.50 -16.68 45.23
CA ASP A 85 -19.29 -17.61 44.39
C ASP A 85 -20.19 -16.92 43.36
N GLN A 86 -20.94 -15.88 43.74
CA GLN A 86 -21.84 -15.16 42.84
C GLN A 86 -21.07 -14.46 41.71
N ASN A 87 -19.86 -13.95 41.97
CA ASN A 87 -19.05 -13.36 40.91
C ASN A 87 -18.57 -14.43 39.93
N ILE A 88 -18.10 -15.58 40.42
CA ILE A 88 -17.74 -16.74 39.58
C ILE A 88 -18.92 -17.10 38.65
N ARG A 89 -20.13 -17.26 39.21
CA ARG A 89 -21.34 -17.55 38.41
C ARG A 89 -21.67 -16.44 37.41
N ASN A 90 -21.64 -15.17 37.83
CA ASN A 90 -21.94 -14.05 36.95
C ASN A 90 -20.98 -13.98 35.76
N PHE A 91 -19.68 -14.19 35.98
CA PHE A 91 -18.70 -14.23 34.89
C PHE A 91 -18.94 -15.41 33.96
N ALA A 92 -19.11 -16.62 34.51
CA ALA A 92 -19.30 -17.83 33.72
C ALA A 92 -20.60 -17.84 32.90
N ASP A 93 -21.70 -17.35 33.48
CA ASP A 93 -23.04 -17.51 32.91
C ASP A 93 -23.58 -16.26 32.20
N SER A 94 -23.11 -15.06 32.57
CA SER A 94 -23.73 -13.81 32.12
C SER A 94 -22.76 -12.82 31.46
N PHE A 95 -21.53 -12.71 31.94
CA PHE A 95 -20.63 -11.64 31.48
C PHE A 95 -19.67 -12.08 30.37
N ALA A 96 -19.22 -13.33 30.38
CA ALA A 96 -18.29 -13.83 29.36
C ALA A 96 -18.92 -13.78 27.96
N LYS A 97 -18.15 -13.31 26.97
CA LYS A 97 -18.52 -13.30 25.55
C LYS A 97 -17.61 -14.15 24.67
N GLY A 98 -16.63 -14.85 25.26
CA GLY A 98 -15.59 -15.57 24.55
C GLY A 98 -14.40 -14.67 24.21
N ASN A 99 -13.39 -15.26 23.57
CA ASN A 99 -12.16 -14.56 23.14
C ASN A 99 -11.53 -13.71 24.24
N MET A 100 -11.44 -14.25 25.46
CA MET A 100 -10.82 -13.58 26.62
C MET A 100 -11.51 -12.26 27.03
N ARG A 101 -12.73 -12.00 26.54
CA ARG A 101 -13.47 -10.75 26.73
C ARG A 101 -14.87 -10.97 27.30
N GLY A 102 -15.47 -9.90 27.79
CA GLY A 102 -16.86 -9.92 28.24
C GLY A 102 -17.42 -8.54 28.55
N VAL A 103 -18.66 -8.51 29.05
CA VAL A 103 -19.34 -7.28 29.45
C VAL A 103 -20.00 -7.50 30.81
N GLN A 104 -19.57 -6.75 31.83
CA GLN A 104 -20.28 -6.71 33.10
C GLN A 104 -21.53 -5.85 32.95
N ILE A 105 -22.68 -6.37 33.42
CA ILE A 105 -23.94 -5.61 33.53
C ILE A 105 -24.17 -5.22 34.99
N VAL A 106 -24.08 -3.93 35.29
CA VAL A 106 -24.22 -3.37 36.63
C VAL A 106 -25.70 -3.22 36.99
N LYS A 107 -26.23 -4.18 37.75
CA LYS A 107 -27.63 -4.19 38.24
C LYS A 107 -27.88 -3.32 39.49
N GLY A 108 -26.95 -2.41 39.83
CA GLY A 108 -26.97 -1.63 41.07
C GLY A 108 -26.39 -2.37 42.28
N GLY A 109 -26.30 -1.69 43.43
CA GLY A 109 -25.74 -2.24 44.67
C GLY A 109 -24.21 -2.17 44.78
N LYS A 110 -23.69 -2.18 46.02
CA LYS A 110 -22.25 -1.99 46.29
C LYS A 110 -21.36 -3.04 45.62
N GLN A 111 -21.80 -4.30 45.54
CA GLN A 111 -21.05 -5.38 44.88
C GLN A 111 -20.81 -5.08 43.40
N GLY A 112 -21.85 -4.70 42.66
CA GLY A 112 -21.74 -4.37 41.23
C GLY A 112 -20.83 -3.16 40.98
N THR A 113 -20.97 -2.12 41.82
CA THR A 113 -20.12 -0.91 41.75
C THR A 113 -18.66 -1.22 42.07
N ASN A 114 -18.38 -2.05 43.07
CA ASN A 114 -17.02 -2.45 43.41
C ASN A 114 -16.40 -3.35 42.34
N LEU A 115 -17.17 -4.26 41.74
CA LEU A 115 -16.72 -5.05 40.59
C LEU A 115 -16.38 -4.18 39.38
N ARG A 116 -17.20 -3.18 39.08
CA ARG A 116 -16.89 -2.19 38.03
C ARG A 116 -15.57 -1.47 38.31
N ARG A 117 -15.37 -1.01 39.55
CA ARG A 117 -14.11 -0.36 39.95
C ARG A 117 -12.91 -1.31 39.87
N ALA A 118 -13.07 -2.56 40.27
CA ALA A 118 -12.02 -3.58 40.17
C ALA A 118 -11.60 -3.84 38.71
N LEU A 119 -12.57 -3.95 37.78
CA LEU A 119 -12.28 -4.06 36.34
C LEU A 119 -11.49 -2.85 35.80
N ILE A 120 -11.84 -1.64 36.24
CA ILE A 120 -11.16 -0.42 35.79
C ILE A 120 -9.74 -0.31 36.36
N ILE A 121 -9.57 -0.52 37.67
CA ILE A 121 -8.28 -0.36 38.36
C ILE A 121 -7.28 -1.44 37.93
N SER A 122 -7.76 -2.64 37.63
CA SER A 122 -6.93 -3.72 37.10
C SER A 122 -6.48 -3.49 35.66
N GLY A 123 -7.07 -2.54 34.94
CA GLY A 123 -6.81 -2.30 33.52
C GLY A 123 -7.62 -3.20 32.58
N ALA A 124 -8.48 -4.07 33.11
CA ALA A 124 -9.37 -4.89 32.28
C ALA A 124 -10.44 -4.05 31.56
N ALA A 125 -10.85 -2.92 32.13
CA ALA A 125 -11.81 -1.99 31.54
C ALA A 125 -11.27 -0.55 31.51
N LEU A 126 -11.72 0.24 30.53
CA LEU A 126 -11.32 1.64 30.40
C LEU A 126 -11.97 2.53 31.49
N LYS A 127 -11.27 3.60 31.90
CA LYS A 127 -11.71 4.52 32.96
C LYS A 127 -13.04 5.23 32.65
N ASN A 128 -13.35 5.48 31.38
CA ASN A 128 -14.60 6.12 30.96
C ASN A 128 -15.85 5.31 31.34
N TYR A 129 -15.73 4.01 31.59
CA TYR A 129 -16.85 3.17 32.05
C TYR A 129 -17.17 3.34 33.55
N GLN A 130 -16.53 4.26 34.28
CA GLN A 130 -16.68 4.42 35.75
C GLN A 130 -18.12 4.61 36.22
N ASN A 131 -19.01 5.14 35.37
CA ASN A 131 -20.41 5.40 35.68
C ASN A 131 -21.39 4.60 34.81
N GLU A 132 -20.90 3.77 33.88
CA GLU A 132 -21.73 3.06 32.92
C GLU A 132 -22.39 1.80 33.50
N LYS A 133 -23.54 1.44 32.93
CA LYS A 133 -24.27 0.21 33.29
C LYS A 133 -23.67 -1.02 32.63
N GLU A 134 -23.11 -0.88 31.44
CA GLU A 134 -22.42 -1.94 30.72
C GLU A 134 -20.93 -1.62 30.69
N VAL A 135 -20.12 -2.55 31.20
CA VAL A 135 -18.68 -2.34 31.38
C VAL A 135 -17.97 -3.47 30.63
N PRO A 136 -17.59 -3.23 29.36
CA PRO A 136 -16.75 -4.16 28.62
C PRO A 136 -15.42 -4.36 29.32
N TYR A 137 -14.92 -5.60 29.32
CA TYR A 137 -13.61 -5.94 29.85
C TYR A 137 -12.83 -6.86 28.91
N ASP A 138 -11.51 -6.76 28.99
CA ASP A 138 -10.54 -7.54 28.23
C ASP A 138 -9.50 -8.16 29.17
N LEU A 139 -9.35 -9.48 29.11
CA LEU A 139 -8.39 -10.25 29.90
C LEU A 139 -7.21 -10.76 29.06
N SER A 140 -7.18 -10.50 27.75
CA SER A 140 -6.15 -10.90 26.78
C SER A 140 -4.73 -10.88 27.32
N ALA A 141 -4.30 -9.71 27.82
CA ALA A 141 -2.94 -9.46 28.26
C ALA A 141 -2.47 -10.39 29.39
N LEU A 142 -3.41 -10.97 30.16
CA LEU A 142 -3.09 -11.96 31.18
C LEU A 142 -2.53 -13.25 30.59
N PHE A 143 -3.04 -13.65 29.42
CA PHE A 143 -2.80 -14.97 28.84
C PHE A 143 -1.55 -15.04 27.97
N GLU A 144 -0.99 -13.89 27.60
CA GLU A 144 0.24 -13.77 26.79
C GLU A 144 1.48 -14.41 27.45
N GLU A 145 1.45 -14.66 28.76
CA GLU A 145 2.55 -15.28 29.51
C GLU A 145 2.09 -16.57 30.18
N GLY A 146 2.54 -17.70 29.65
CA GLY A 146 2.21 -19.02 30.17
C GLY A 146 2.67 -19.27 31.61
N LYS A 147 3.82 -18.70 32.03
CA LYS A 147 4.28 -18.84 33.43
C LYS A 147 3.27 -18.29 34.43
N VAL A 148 2.52 -17.24 34.06
CA VAL A 148 1.45 -16.68 34.89
C VAL A 148 0.29 -17.67 35.06
N GLY A 149 -0.02 -18.48 34.05
CA GLY A 149 -1.02 -19.55 34.16
C GLY A 149 -0.65 -20.61 35.20
N ARG A 150 0.63 -21.00 35.29
CA ARG A 150 1.11 -21.90 36.35
C ARG A 150 0.97 -21.29 37.74
N LEU A 151 1.25 -19.98 37.88
CA LEU A 151 1.02 -19.27 39.14
C LEU A 151 -0.48 -19.27 39.50
N PHE A 152 -1.35 -19.13 38.51
CA PHE A 152 -2.80 -19.08 38.72
C PHE A 152 -3.38 -20.45 39.11
N CYS A 153 -2.74 -21.57 38.74
CA CYS A 153 -3.08 -22.90 39.26
C CYS A 153 -3.06 -22.93 40.79
N HIS A 154 -2.07 -22.30 41.43
CA HIS A 154 -1.99 -22.27 42.89
C HIS A 154 -3.17 -21.52 43.51
N VAL A 155 -3.60 -20.42 42.89
CA VAL A 155 -4.79 -19.68 43.32
C VAL A 155 -6.02 -20.58 43.25
N LEU A 156 -6.25 -21.26 42.12
CA LEU A 156 -7.41 -22.13 41.94
C LEU A 156 -7.40 -23.32 42.89
N LYS A 157 -6.27 -24.01 43.07
CA LYS A 157 -6.16 -25.13 44.02
C LYS A 157 -6.52 -24.69 45.44
N GLN A 158 -6.03 -23.54 45.90
CA GLN A 158 -6.41 -22.99 47.20
C GLN A 158 -7.91 -22.71 47.31
N ARG A 159 -8.55 -22.20 46.25
CA ARG A 159 -10.00 -21.98 46.26
C ARG A 159 -10.77 -23.29 46.32
N LEU A 160 -10.29 -24.33 45.63
CA LEU A 160 -10.88 -25.67 45.66
C LEU A 160 -10.76 -26.33 47.05
N ILE A 161 -9.59 -26.24 47.69
CA ILE A 161 -9.40 -26.71 49.08
C ILE A 161 -10.36 -25.99 50.02
N LYS A 162 -10.46 -24.66 49.91
CA LYS A 162 -11.37 -23.85 50.74
C LYS A 162 -12.84 -24.26 50.60
N ILE A 163 -13.27 -24.73 49.43
CA ILE A 163 -14.65 -25.20 49.23
C ILE A 163 -14.86 -26.64 49.70
N GLY A 164 -13.79 -27.40 49.95
CA GLY A 164 -13.82 -28.73 50.58
C GLY A 164 -13.34 -29.88 49.68
N HIS A 165 -12.57 -29.62 48.63
CA HIS A 165 -11.82 -30.66 47.92
C HIS A 165 -10.56 -31.02 48.70
N GLU A 166 -10.15 -32.29 48.66
CA GLU A 166 -8.94 -32.74 49.33
C GLU A 166 -7.70 -32.36 48.53
N SER A 167 -6.55 -32.21 49.19
CA SER A 167 -5.32 -31.77 48.50
C SER A 167 -4.82 -32.84 47.53
N GLU A 168 -4.97 -34.12 47.88
CA GLU A 168 -4.58 -35.26 47.05
C GLU A 168 -5.35 -35.30 45.71
N GLU A 169 -6.63 -34.89 45.71
CA GLU A 169 -7.47 -34.84 44.50
C GLU A 169 -6.99 -33.77 43.48
N LEU A 170 -6.16 -32.83 43.93
CA LEU A 170 -5.68 -31.70 43.14
C LEU A 170 -4.21 -31.86 42.73
N GLU A 171 -3.54 -32.95 43.13
CA GLU A 171 -2.14 -33.22 42.76
C GLU A 171 -2.00 -33.52 41.27
N ASP A 172 -2.81 -34.44 40.75
CA ASP A 172 -2.86 -34.74 39.32
C ASP A 172 -3.49 -33.57 38.54
N PHE A 173 -2.81 -33.13 37.49
CA PHE A 173 -3.24 -31.96 36.72
C PHE A 173 -4.54 -32.22 35.94
N ASN A 174 -4.78 -33.45 35.46
CA ASN A 174 -5.99 -33.76 34.71
C ASN A 174 -7.21 -33.85 35.65
N ASP A 175 -7.06 -34.43 36.84
CA ASP A 175 -8.13 -34.49 37.82
C ASP A 175 -8.47 -33.10 38.38
N PHE A 176 -7.45 -32.28 38.66
CA PHE A 176 -7.63 -30.85 38.95
C PHE A 176 -8.42 -30.13 37.84
N LEU A 177 -8.08 -30.35 36.56
CA LEU A 177 -8.81 -29.75 35.44
C LEU A 177 -10.25 -30.24 35.34
N LYS A 178 -10.53 -31.53 35.58
CA LYS A 178 -11.91 -32.06 35.60
C LYS A 178 -12.75 -31.34 36.67
N ILE A 179 -12.18 -31.10 37.85
CA ILE A 179 -12.84 -30.35 38.91
C ILE A 179 -13.07 -28.89 38.47
N CYS A 180 -12.07 -28.21 37.92
CA CYS A 180 -12.27 -26.85 37.39
C CYS A 180 -13.34 -26.77 36.28
N PHE A 181 -13.42 -27.78 35.41
CA PHE A 181 -14.42 -27.85 34.34
C PHE A 181 -15.83 -28.06 34.88
N SER A 182 -16.00 -28.81 35.97
CA SER A 182 -17.31 -29.02 36.60
C SER A 182 -17.87 -27.73 37.19
N TYR A 183 -17.01 -26.85 37.74
CA TYR A 183 -17.37 -25.51 38.18
C TYR A 183 -17.34 -24.44 37.07
N GLN A 184 -17.06 -24.84 35.82
CA GLN A 184 -16.98 -23.95 34.67
C GLN A 184 -15.98 -22.78 34.81
N PHE A 185 -14.88 -22.98 35.53
CA PHE A 185 -13.87 -21.93 35.76
C PHE A 185 -13.28 -21.38 34.46
N TYR A 186 -13.14 -22.21 33.42
CA TYR A 186 -12.71 -21.77 32.09
C TYR A 186 -13.58 -20.64 31.50
N LYS A 187 -14.90 -20.65 31.74
CA LYS A 187 -15.81 -19.59 31.30
C LYS A 187 -15.62 -18.28 32.07
N VAL A 188 -15.24 -18.35 33.34
CA VAL A 188 -14.96 -17.16 34.17
C VAL A 188 -13.83 -16.32 33.57
N LEU A 189 -12.87 -16.99 32.92
CA LEU A 189 -11.75 -16.39 32.22
C LEU A 189 -12.05 -16.11 30.73
N SER A 190 -13.28 -16.34 30.27
CA SER A 190 -13.68 -16.24 28.85
C SER A 190 -12.83 -17.10 27.89
N LEU A 191 -12.39 -18.28 28.35
CA LEU A 191 -11.62 -19.25 27.58
C LEU A 191 -12.46 -20.48 27.18
N THR A 192 -12.00 -21.23 26.18
CA THR A 192 -12.43 -22.62 25.94
C THR A 192 -11.73 -23.57 26.93
N ARG A 193 -12.19 -24.83 27.00
CA ARG A 193 -11.55 -25.85 27.86
C ARG A 193 -10.10 -26.12 27.46
N ASP A 194 -9.80 -26.10 26.18
CA ASP A 194 -8.46 -26.36 25.66
C ASP A 194 -7.50 -25.21 25.97
N GLN A 195 -7.92 -23.97 25.67
CA GLN A 195 -7.18 -22.76 26.02
C GLN A 195 -6.88 -22.70 27.53
N PHE A 196 -7.88 -22.98 28.36
CA PHE A 196 -7.73 -23.02 29.80
C PHE A 196 -6.70 -24.08 30.25
N LYS A 197 -6.76 -25.29 29.68
CA LYS A 197 -5.78 -26.36 29.94
C LYS A 197 -4.36 -25.91 29.56
N ARG A 198 -4.17 -25.42 28.33
CA ARG A 198 -2.86 -25.01 27.79
C ARG A 198 -2.23 -23.90 28.63
N TRP A 199 -3.01 -22.86 28.93
CA TRP A 199 -2.53 -21.76 29.76
C TRP A 199 -2.12 -22.21 31.17
N LEU A 200 -2.96 -23.00 31.83
CA LEU A 200 -2.64 -23.52 33.16
C LEU A 200 -1.45 -24.49 33.17
N SER A 201 -1.16 -25.18 32.06
CA SER A 201 0.06 -25.98 31.89
C SER A 201 1.32 -25.15 31.60
N GLY A 202 1.15 -23.86 31.33
CA GLY A 202 2.25 -22.91 31.15
C GLY A 202 2.51 -22.49 29.71
N GLU A 203 1.59 -22.73 28.79
CA GLU A 203 1.66 -22.20 27.43
C GLU A 203 1.09 -20.77 27.39
N SER A 204 1.75 -19.88 26.66
CA SER A 204 1.17 -18.58 26.34
C SER A 204 0.02 -18.75 25.36
N LEU A 205 -1.07 -18.02 25.56
CA LEU A 205 -2.15 -17.91 24.58
C LEU A 205 -2.01 -16.58 23.86
N ASN A 206 -1.98 -16.63 22.54
CA ASN A 206 -2.08 -15.45 21.70
C ASN A 206 -3.49 -15.41 21.09
N LEU A 207 -4.22 -14.31 21.31
CA LEU A 207 -5.55 -14.14 20.72
C LEU A 207 -5.53 -14.21 19.20
N GLU A 208 -4.44 -13.76 18.59
CA GLU A 208 -4.28 -13.77 17.14
C GLU A 208 -4.19 -15.21 16.58
N ASP A 209 -3.44 -16.10 17.25
CA ASP A 209 -3.27 -17.50 16.83
C ASP A 209 -4.52 -18.38 17.09
N GLU A 210 -5.39 -18.00 18.04
CA GLU A 210 -6.48 -18.86 18.50
C GLU A 210 -7.85 -18.57 17.88
N ILE A 211 -7.99 -17.46 17.16
CA ILE A 211 -9.28 -17.05 16.57
C ILE A 211 -9.47 -17.63 15.16
N PHE A 212 -8.39 -18.04 14.46
CA PHE A 212 -8.48 -18.51 13.09
C PHE A 212 -7.49 -19.65 12.76
N ASN A 213 -7.99 -20.71 12.13
CA ASN A 213 -7.16 -21.81 11.62
C ASN A 213 -7.69 -22.24 10.25
N PHE A 214 -6.81 -22.28 9.24
CA PHE A 214 -7.14 -22.67 7.86
C PHE A 214 -7.79 -24.05 7.74
N SER A 215 -7.59 -24.96 8.71
CA SER A 215 -8.30 -26.24 8.75
C SER A 215 -9.82 -26.09 8.86
N GLN A 216 -10.32 -25.00 9.47
CA GLN A 216 -11.76 -24.70 9.54
C GLN A 216 -12.34 -24.35 8.17
N LEU A 217 -11.49 -23.89 7.24
CA LEU A 217 -11.88 -23.54 5.86
C LEU A 217 -11.89 -24.74 4.92
N LYS A 218 -11.64 -25.97 5.40
CA LYS A 218 -11.76 -27.21 4.58
C LYS A 218 -13.16 -27.40 3.98
N ILE A 219 -14.18 -26.71 4.48
CA ILE A 219 -15.50 -26.64 3.86
C ILE A 219 -15.45 -26.12 2.41
N TYR A 220 -14.45 -25.30 2.08
CA TYR A 220 -14.22 -24.76 0.74
C TYR A 220 -13.42 -25.72 -0.16
N LYS A 221 -13.15 -26.96 0.26
CA LYS A 221 -12.44 -27.95 -0.58
C LYS A 221 -13.11 -28.15 -1.95
N ASN A 222 -14.43 -28.09 -1.99
CA ASN A 222 -15.21 -28.13 -3.23
C ASN A 222 -16.16 -26.93 -3.23
N ILE A 223 -15.90 -25.94 -4.09
CA ILE A 223 -16.72 -24.73 -4.18
C ILE A 223 -17.65 -24.84 -5.39
N PRO A 224 -18.97 -24.76 -5.21
CA PRO A 224 -19.89 -24.70 -6.33
C PRO A 224 -19.71 -23.38 -7.09
N MET A 225 -19.68 -23.46 -8.42
CA MET A 225 -19.51 -22.33 -9.32
C MET A 225 -20.64 -22.29 -10.35
N ILE A 226 -20.92 -21.09 -10.85
CA ILE A 226 -21.80 -20.86 -12.00
C ILE A 226 -20.93 -20.55 -13.22
N LYS A 227 -21.11 -21.31 -14.31
CA LYS A 227 -20.51 -21.08 -15.62
C LYS A 227 -21.29 -19.95 -16.32
N MET A 228 -20.60 -18.89 -16.69
CA MET A 228 -21.14 -17.71 -17.36
C MET A 228 -20.55 -17.60 -18.77
N ASN A 229 -21.39 -17.80 -19.79
CA ASN A 229 -21.02 -17.59 -21.19
C ASN A 229 -20.94 -16.08 -21.47
N GLN A 230 -19.81 -15.62 -21.98
CA GLN A 230 -19.65 -14.23 -22.39
C GLN A 230 -19.18 -14.07 -23.84
N TRP A 231 -19.00 -15.17 -24.57
CA TRP A 231 -18.49 -15.14 -25.94
C TRP A 231 -19.54 -14.72 -26.96
N LEU A 232 -19.16 -13.81 -27.84
CA LEU A 232 -19.92 -13.43 -29.03
C LEU A 232 -19.22 -13.96 -30.27
N ASN A 233 -19.98 -14.35 -31.30
CA ASN A 233 -19.43 -14.92 -32.53
C ASN A 233 -18.48 -13.95 -33.24
N GLU A 234 -18.73 -12.65 -33.15
CA GLU A 234 -17.90 -11.58 -33.71
C GLU A 234 -16.49 -11.55 -33.10
N TRP A 235 -16.28 -12.17 -31.95
CA TRP A 235 -14.95 -12.25 -31.32
C TRP A 235 -14.09 -13.34 -31.94
N ASP A 236 -14.67 -14.29 -32.67
CA ASP A 236 -13.89 -15.27 -33.44
C ASP A 236 -13.08 -14.62 -34.56
N ASP A 237 -13.45 -13.41 -34.99
CA ASP A 237 -12.75 -12.61 -35.99
C ASP A 237 -11.56 -11.81 -35.42
N VAL A 238 -11.36 -11.82 -34.09
CA VAL A 238 -10.22 -11.15 -33.46
C VAL A 238 -8.93 -11.92 -33.76
N ASN A 239 -7.88 -11.21 -34.17
CA ASN A 239 -6.58 -11.82 -34.39
C ASN A 239 -5.93 -12.20 -33.04
N TYR A 240 -5.84 -13.50 -32.75
CA TYR A 240 -5.20 -14.02 -31.54
C TYR A 240 -3.75 -14.40 -31.82
N SER A 241 -2.84 -14.02 -30.92
CA SER A 241 -1.41 -14.28 -31.06
C SER A 241 -0.83 -14.79 -29.75
N SER A 242 -0.24 -15.97 -29.77
CA SER A 242 0.46 -16.51 -28.59
C SER A 242 1.78 -15.77 -28.34
N ASP A 243 2.42 -15.27 -29.40
CA ASP A 243 3.69 -14.52 -29.34
C ASP A 243 3.49 -13.15 -28.65
N GLU A 244 2.30 -12.56 -28.78
CA GLU A 244 1.91 -11.31 -28.09
C GLU A 244 1.26 -11.55 -26.71
N LEU A 245 1.33 -12.78 -26.18
CA LEU A 245 0.65 -13.18 -24.94
C LEU A 245 -0.87 -12.90 -24.98
N ARG A 246 -1.48 -13.11 -26.15
CA ARG A 246 -2.88 -12.86 -26.48
C ARG A 246 -3.52 -14.10 -27.13
N ARG A 247 -3.33 -15.27 -26.55
CA ARG A 247 -4.02 -16.51 -26.95
C ARG A 247 -5.53 -16.34 -26.83
N LYS A 248 -6.30 -17.07 -27.64
CA LYS A 248 -7.76 -17.08 -27.53
C LYS A 248 -8.18 -17.53 -26.12
N PRO A 249 -8.87 -16.69 -25.34
CA PRO A 249 -9.34 -17.06 -24.01
C PRO A 249 -10.55 -18.00 -24.11
N GLU A 250 -10.83 -18.72 -23.02
CA GLU A 250 -12.03 -19.54 -22.91
C GLU A 250 -13.31 -18.67 -23.03
N PRO A 251 -14.38 -19.19 -23.66
CA PRO A 251 -15.62 -18.44 -23.89
C PRO A 251 -16.45 -18.19 -22.60
N VAL A 252 -15.97 -18.72 -21.48
CA VAL A 252 -16.66 -18.82 -20.20
C VAL A 252 -15.84 -18.22 -19.07
N ALA A 253 -16.54 -17.57 -18.14
CA ALA A 253 -16.01 -17.21 -16.83
C ALA A 253 -16.82 -17.91 -15.74
N TYR A 254 -16.28 -18.00 -14.53
CA TYR A 254 -16.90 -18.67 -13.39
C TYR A 254 -17.24 -17.68 -12.29
N ILE A 255 -18.42 -17.84 -11.68
CA ILE A 255 -18.86 -17.03 -10.53
C ILE A 255 -19.00 -17.92 -9.30
N PHE A 256 -18.41 -17.53 -8.18
CA PHE A 256 -18.54 -18.21 -6.89
C PHE A 256 -18.28 -17.25 -5.71
N SER A 257 -18.50 -17.71 -4.49
CA SER A 257 -18.06 -17.03 -3.26
C SER A 257 -16.96 -17.83 -2.57
N MET A 258 -16.04 -17.13 -1.91
CA MET A 258 -14.93 -17.74 -1.17
C MET A 258 -14.58 -16.88 0.03
N ASP A 259 -14.17 -17.51 1.15
CA ASP A 259 -13.63 -16.77 2.30
C ASP A 259 -12.42 -15.93 1.86
N ALA A 260 -12.42 -14.65 2.22
CA ALA A 260 -11.40 -13.71 1.79
C ALA A 260 -9.98 -14.12 2.23
N ARG A 261 -9.84 -14.79 3.39
CA ARG A 261 -8.54 -15.27 3.88
C ARG A 261 -8.04 -16.45 3.05
N LEU A 262 -8.95 -17.35 2.66
CA LEU A 262 -8.61 -18.45 1.74
C LEU A 262 -8.20 -17.91 0.38
N LEU A 263 -8.98 -16.98 -0.19
CA LEU A 263 -8.68 -16.38 -1.48
C LEU A 263 -7.33 -15.67 -1.45
N LYS A 264 -7.04 -14.92 -0.37
CA LYS A 264 -5.73 -14.27 -0.16
C LYS A 264 -4.61 -15.30 -0.10
N LYS A 265 -4.78 -16.38 0.68
CA LYS A 265 -3.79 -17.47 0.77
C LYS A 265 -3.52 -18.12 -0.59
N LEU A 266 -4.56 -18.41 -1.36
CA LEU A 266 -4.49 -19.00 -2.71
C LEU A 266 -3.95 -18.06 -3.78
N SER A 267 -3.94 -16.76 -3.49
CA SER A 267 -3.53 -15.73 -4.44
C SER A 267 -2.16 -15.17 -4.11
N ASP A 268 -1.37 -14.89 -5.14
CA ASP A 268 -0.18 -14.08 -4.97
C ASP A 268 -0.52 -12.58 -5.09
N VAL A 269 0.10 -11.78 -4.21
CA VAL A 269 0.61 -10.47 -4.63
C VAL A 269 2.10 -10.63 -4.60
N HIS A 270 2.72 -10.36 -5.72
CA HIS A 270 4.12 -10.01 -5.68
C HIS A 270 4.24 -8.68 -4.95
N ARG A 271 4.45 -8.72 -3.63
CA ARG A 271 5.03 -7.59 -2.89
C ARG A 271 6.38 -7.36 -3.54
N ARG A 272 6.57 -6.20 -4.17
CA ARG A 272 7.90 -5.75 -4.65
C ARG A 272 8.89 -5.96 -3.50
N LYS A 273 9.84 -6.88 -3.66
CA LYS A 273 11.03 -6.91 -2.82
C LYS A 273 12.04 -6.01 -3.55
N PRO A 274 12.57 -4.97 -2.89
CA PRO A 274 13.45 -3.99 -3.53
C PRO A 274 14.72 -4.61 -4.16
N ASP A 275 15.10 -5.83 -3.76
CA ASP A 275 16.36 -6.46 -4.15
C ASP A 275 16.32 -7.28 -5.47
N LYS A 276 15.39 -7.04 -6.42
CA LYS A 276 15.32 -7.81 -7.68
C LYS A 276 15.31 -6.96 -8.97
N PRO A 277 16.02 -7.38 -10.05
CA PRO A 277 16.06 -6.66 -11.34
C PRO A 277 14.69 -6.57 -12.04
N ARG A 278 14.43 -5.43 -12.70
CA ARG A 278 13.15 -5.06 -13.33
C ARG A 278 12.72 -5.93 -14.53
N ASP A 279 13.63 -6.62 -15.20
CA ASP A 279 13.33 -7.40 -16.43
C ASP A 279 12.47 -8.66 -16.19
N GLU A 280 12.30 -9.08 -14.93
CA GLU A 280 11.46 -10.24 -14.58
C GLU A 280 9.98 -9.86 -14.31
N ASP A 281 9.62 -8.57 -14.22
CA ASP A 281 8.35 -8.09 -13.63
C ASP A 281 7.36 -7.49 -14.65
N THR A 282 6.58 -8.35 -15.30
CA THR A 282 5.44 -7.98 -16.18
C THR A 282 4.08 -8.15 -15.47
N HIS A 283 3.94 -7.64 -14.24
CA HIS A 283 2.76 -7.87 -13.42
C HIS A 283 1.65 -6.85 -13.61
N VAL A 284 0.40 -7.34 -13.59
CA VAL A 284 -0.80 -6.58 -13.95
C VAL A 284 -1.43 -5.78 -12.79
N GLN A 285 -0.83 -5.85 -11.61
CA GLN A 285 -1.44 -5.50 -10.32
C GLN A 285 -1.01 -4.12 -9.78
N ARG A 286 -1.85 -3.50 -8.93
CA ARG A 286 -1.51 -2.24 -8.22
C ARG A 286 -0.43 -2.41 -7.16
N ASN A 287 0.36 -1.36 -6.95
CA ASN A 287 1.04 -1.19 -5.66
C ASN A 287 0.00 -1.14 -4.53
N LEU A 288 0.21 -1.97 -3.50
CA LEU A 288 -0.60 -1.99 -2.29
C LEU A 288 -0.40 -0.67 -1.55
N ASN A 289 -1.47 0.10 -1.38
CA ASN A 289 -1.42 1.34 -0.62
C ASN A 289 -1.81 1.04 0.83
N GLU A 290 -0.86 1.12 1.75
CA GLU A 290 -1.07 0.82 3.18
C GLU A 290 -2.18 1.68 3.80
N SER A 291 -2.30 2.96 3.44
CA SER A 291 -3.35 3.82 3.99
C SER A 291 -4.74 3.37 3.52
N ARG A 292 -4.86 2.98 2.25
CA ARG A 292 -6.10 2.45 1.68
C ARG A 292 -6.46 1.08 2.24
N ILE A 293 -5.46 0.24 2.50
CA ILE A 293 -5.64 -1.07 3.13
C ILE A 293 -6.13 -0.89 4.57
N SER A 294 -5.50 -0.01 5.34
CA SER A 294 -5.91 0.31 6.72
C SER A 294 -7.32 0.91 6.79
N GLU A 295 -7.69 1.75 5.83
CA GLU A 295 -9.05 2.28 5.69
C GLU A 295 -10.07 1.19 5.39
N ILE A 296 -9.78 0.30 4.43
CA ILE A 296 -10.68 -0.83 4.09
C ILE A 296 -10.78 -1.82 5.25
N ASN A 297 -9.68 -2.08 5.97
CA ASN A 297 -9.67 -2.92 7.16
C ASN A 297 -10.60 -2.34 8.24
N SER A 298 -10.45 -1.04 8.54
CA SER A 298 -11.35 -0.32 9.45
C SER A 298 -12.82 -0.36 8.97
N TYR A 299 -13.04 -0.32 7.66
CA TYR A 299 -14.36 -0.46 7.05
C TYR A 299 -14.94 -1.86 7.22
N ILE A 300 -14.17 -2.92 7.06
CA ILE A 300 -14.62 -4.31 7.28
C ILE A 300 -15.06 -4.48 8.74
N GLU A 301 -14.30 -3.93 9.69
CA GLU A 301 -14.61 -4.09 11.12
C GLU A 301 -15.83 -3.31 11.60
N GLY A 302 -16.09 -2.13 11.03
CA GLY A 302 -17.13 -1.24 11.57
C GLY A 302 -17.84 -0.31 10.58
N GLY A 303 -17.63 -0.47 9.29
CA GLY A 303 -18.38 0.19 8.23
C GLY A 303 -18.28 1.72 8.23
N PHE A 304 -18.91 2.36 7.26
CA PHE A 304 -18.99 3.83 7.20
C PHE A 304 -20.19 4.34 8.04
N PRO A 305 -20.07 5.43 8.82
CA PRO A 305 -18.91 6.34 8.92
C PRO A 305 -17.91 6.00 10.04
N TRP A 306 -18.10 4.93 10.81
CA TRP A 306 -17.20 4.59 11.92
C TRP A 306 -15.75 4.35 11.50
N SER A 307 -15.55 3.78 10.30
CA SER A 307 -14.24 3.47 9.73
C SER A 307 -13.37 4.70 9.43
N THR A 308 -13.97 5.90 9.33
CA THR A 308 -13.23 7.14 9.06
C THR A 308 -12.82 7.88 10.34
N LEU A 309 -13.21 7.37 11.51
CA LEU A 309 -12.89 7.95 12.82
C LEU A 309 -11.48 7.55 13.25
N SER A 310 -10.81 8.41 14.03
CA SER A 310 -9.55 8.03 14.68
C SER A 310 -9.76 6.92 15.71
N THR A 311 -8.72 6.16 16.03
CA THR A 311 -8.79 5.07 17.02
C THR A 311 -9.31 5.54 18.39
N ASN A 312 -9.02 6.78 18.78
CA ASN A 312 -9.54 7.37 20.02
C ASN A 312 -11.04 7.68 19.93
N GLU A 313 -11.51 8.18 18.78
CA GLU A 313 -12.92 8.44 18.52
C GLU A 313 -13.73 7.15 18.38
N GLN A 314 -13.17 6.11 17.78
CA GLN A 314 -13.79 4.78 17.66
C GLN A 314 -14.06 4.12 19.03
N ARG A 315 -13.22 4.43 20.03
CA ARG A 315 -13.35 3.97 21.42
C ARG A 315 -14.38 4.76 22.23
N SER A 316 -14.87 5.88 21.71
CA SER A 316 -15.92 6.67 22.37
C SER A 316 -17.27 5.96 22.26
N PHE A 317 -17.98 5.84 23.39
CA PHE A 317 -19.33 5.28 23.44
C PHE A 317 -20.31 6.06 22.54
N GLU A 318 -20.15 7.38 22.43
CA GLU A 318 -21.00 8.19 21.55
C GLU A 318 -20.86 7.83 20.07
N ASN A 319 -19.69 7.34 19.66
CA ASN A 319 -19.40 6.96 18.28
C ASN A 319 -19.60 5.47 18.01
N GLN A 320 -19.77 4.63 19.03
CA GLN A 320 -20.12 3.22 18.83
C GLN A 320 -21.43 3.04 18.05
N LYS A 321 -22.36 3.99 18.17
CA LYS A 321 -23.62 4.03 17.40
C LYS A 321 -23.42 4.23 15.89
N LEU A 322 -22.22 4.66 15.46
CA LEU A 322 -21.87 4.86 14.06
C LEU A 322 -21.37 3.57 13.40
N LYS A 323 -21.15 2.52 14.19
CA LYS A 323 -20.65 1.23 13.71
C LYS A 323 -21.72 0.56 12.84
N MET A 324 -21.36 0.23 11.61
CA MET A 324 -22.19 -0.42 10.60
C MET A 324 -21.47 -1.65 10.02
N PRO A 325 -22.17 -2.57 9.34
CA PRO A 325 -21.50 -3.65 8.62
C PRO A 325 -20.64 -3.14 7.46
N GLY A 326 -19.43 -3.67 7.33
CA GLY A 326 -18.53 -3.42 6.20
C GLY A 326 -18.77 -4.36 5.03
N PHE A 327 -19.74 -4.06 4.15
CA PHE A 327 -20.06 -4.93 3.02
C PHE A 327 -19.12 -4.72 1.83
N LEU A 328 -18.62 -5.82 1.25
CA LEU A 328 -17.84 -5.81 0.01
C LEU A 328 -18.61 -6.50 -1.13
N PRO A 329 -19.64 -5.85 -1.71
CA PRO A 329 -20.52 -6.47 -2.71
C PRO A 329 -19.89 -6.59 -4.10
N THR A 330 -18.74 -5.95 -4.32
CA THR A 330 -18.06 -5.94 -5.63
C THR A 330 -17.17 -7.15 -5.76
N ALA A 331 -17.29 -7.85 -6.90
CA ALA A 331 -16.53 -9.06 -7.14
C ALA A 331 -15.02 -8.80 -7.17
N ILE A 332 -14.26 -9.77 -6.67
CA ILE A 332 -12.84 -9.92 -6.97
C ILE A 332 -12.73 -10.57 -8.35
N ILE A 333 -11.96 -9.95 -9.24
CA ILE A 333 -11.70 -10.51 -10.57
C ILE A 333 -10.39 -11.27 -10.52
N ALA A 334 -10.40 -12.53 -10.91
CA ALA A 334 -9.25 -13.42 -10.75
C ALA A 334 -9.01 -14.27 -12.01
N ASN A 335 -7.81 -14.79 -12.13
CA ASN A 335 -7.44 -15.83 -13.09
C ASN A 335 -6.97 -17.08 -12.32
N ILE A 336 -7.49 -18.25 -12.70
CA ILE A 336 -7.03 -19.55 -12.20
C ILE A 336 -5.96 -20.05 -13.16
N ILE A 337 -4.77 -20.35 -12.63
CA ILE A 337 -3.64 -20.81 -13.43
C ILE A 337 -3.88 -22.26 -13.89
N GLY A 338 -3.79 -22.49 -15.19
CA GLY A 338 -3.92 -23.83 -15.80
C GLY A 338 -2.64 -24.67 -15.66
N PRO A 339 -2.73 -25.99 -15.93
CA PRO A 339 -1.55 -26.84 -15.97
C PRO A 339 -0.57 -26.40 -17.06
N ASN A 340 0.74 -26.55 -16.80
CA ASN A 340 1.86 -26.22 -17.71
C ASN A 340 2.09 -24.72 -17.99
N GLU A 341 1.36 -23.82 -17.34
CA GLU A 341 1.61 -22.39 -17.44
C GLU A 341 2.89 -21.98 -16.70
N LYS A 342 3.64 -21.07 -17.32
CA LYS A 342 4.84 -20.47 -16.73
C LYS A 342 4.58 -19.02 -16.36
N ARG A 343 5.08 -18.60 -15.21
CA ARG A 343 5.12 -17.20 -14.74
C ARG A 343 6.52 -16.90 -14.26
N ASN A 344 7.21 -15.96 -14.90
CA ASN A 344 8.60 -15.56 -14.58
C ASN A 344 9.52 -16.77 -14.36
N ASN A 345 9.54 -17.71 -15.32
CA ASN A 345 10.28 -18.98 -15.28
C ASN A 345 9.86 -20.01 -14.20
N LYS A 346 8.84 -19.73 -13.39
CA LYS A 346 8.26 -20.67 -12.44
C LYS A 346 7.03 -21.37 -13.01
N SER A 347 6.78 -22.61 -12.61
CA SER A 347 5.58 -23.38 -12.97
C SER A 347 4.88 -23.81 -11.69
N ILE A 348 3.55 -23.87 -11.71
CA ILE A 348 2.79 -24.40 -10.59
C ILE A 348 3.05 -25.91 -10.45
N LYS A 349 3.28 -26.39 -9.24
CA LYS A 349 3.45 -27.82 -8.97
C LYS A 349 2.12 -28.53 -9.14
N GLU A 350 2.16 -29.78 -9.59
CA GLU A 350 0.94 -30.56 -9.84
C GLU A 350 0.10 -30.76 -8.56
N GLU A 351 0.76 -30.87 -7.40
CA GLU A 351 0.10 -30.96 -6.10
C GLU A 351 -0.68 -29.69 -5.74
N ASP A 352 -0.21 -28.51 -6.13
CA ASP A 352 -0.80 -27.21 -5.79
C ASP A 352 -1.89 -26.74 -6.77
N LEU A 353 -2.14 -27.51 -7.84
CA LEU A 353 -3.14 -27.17 -8.85
C LEU A 353 -4.57 -27.22 -8.30
N ILE A 354 -5.29 -26.12 -8.48
CA ILE A 354 -6.74 -26.07 -8.30
C ILE A 354 -7.41 -26.52 -9.61
N LYS A 355 -8.39 -27.41 -9.51
CA LYS A 355 -9.07 -27.98 -10.69
C LYS A 355 -10.47 -27.41 -10.84
N VAL A 356 -10.86 -27.12 -12.07
CA VAL A 356 -12.22 -26.74 -12.44
C VAL A 356 -12.89 -27.94 -13.11
N ASP A 357 -13.93 -28.45 -12.47
CA ASP A 357 -14.78 -29.53 -12.97
C ASP A 357 -16.05 -28.91 -13.56
N ALA A 358 -16.09 -28.74 -14.89
CA ALA A 358 -17.12 -27.99 -15.60
C ALA A 358 -17.68 -28.81 -16.78
N PRO A 359 -18.77 -29.58 -16.58
CA PRO A 359 -19.44 -30.30 -17.67
C PRO A 359 -19.89 -29.35 -18.78
N ASP A 360 -19.75 -29.78 -20.04
CA ASP A 360 -20.06 -28.93 -21.20
C ASP A 360 -21.56 -28.57 -21.31
N ASP A 361 -22.43 -29.47 -20.85
CA ASP A 361 -23.89 -29.40 -20.94
C ASP A 361 -24.57 -28.76 -19.73
N GLN A 362 -23.81 -28.23 -18.77
CA GLN A 362 -24.34 -27.70 -17.52
C GLN A 362 -23.82 -26.28 -17.22
N TYR A 363 -24.69 -25.48 -16.60
CA TYR A 363 -24.31 -24.16 -16.06
C TYR A 363 -23.59 -24.26 -14.71
N GLN A 364 -23.50 -25.45 -14.13
CA GLN A 364 -22.83 -25.68 -12.85
C GLN A 364 -21.41 -26.19 -13.09
N ALA A 365 -20.47 -25.69 -12.30
CA ALA A 365 -19.10 -26.18 -12.24
C ALA A 365 -18.66 -26.31 -10.78
N THR A 366 -17.58 -27.02 -10.51
CA THR A 366 -17.00 -27.16 -9.16
C THR A 366 -15.52 -26.80 -9.18
N LEU A 367 -15.10 -25.88 -8.30
CA LEU A 367 -13.69 -25.63 -8.01
C LEU A 367 -13.22 -26.63 -6.96
N ARG A 368 -12.14 -27.37 -7.23
CA ARG A 368 -11.56 -28.35 -6.31
C ARG A 368 -10.20 -27.89 -5.83
N ILE A 369 -10.09 -27.68 -4.51
CA ILE A 369 -8.86 -27.25 -3.83
C ILE A 369 -8.23 -28.48 -3.15
N PRO A 370 -6.94 -28.77 -3.40
CA PRO A 370 -6.20 -29.83 -2.70
C PRO A 370 -6.18 -29.67 -1.17
N GLU A 371 -6.14 -30.78 -0.43
CA GLU A 371 -6.27 -30.73 1.04
C GLU A 371 -5.09 -30.09 1.76
N HIS A 372 -3.86 -30.27 1.26
CA HIS A 372 -2.64 -29.77 1.89
C HIS A 372 -2.55 -28.23 1.86
N ILE A 373 -3.28 -27.57 0.97
CA ILE A 373 -3.37 -26.10 0.91
C ILE A 373 -3.96 -25.51 2.21
N PHE A 374 -4.80 -26.27 2.92
CA PHE A 374 -5.39 -25.84 4.18
C PHE A 374 -4.42 -25.94 5.37
N ASP A 375 -3.20 -26.46 5.18
CA ASP A 375 -2.19 -26.56 6.23
C ASP A 375 -1.53 -25.20 6.49
N LYS A 376 -1.22 -24.88 7.75
CA LYS A 376 -0.64 -23.58 8.15
C LYS A 376 0.67 -23.27 7.43
N ASN A 377 1.45 -24.30 7.10
CA ASN A 377 2.80 -24.18 6.53
C ASN A 377 2.83 -24.26 4.99
N TRP A 378 1.68 -24.25 4.32
CA TRP A 378 1.64 -24.29 2.86
C TRP A 378 2.08 -22.94 2.27
N GLU A 379 3.20 -22.95 1.56
CA GLU A 379 3.80 -21.78 0.91
C GLU A 379 4.45 -22.24 -0.43
N PRO A 380 3.69 -22.23 -1.54
CA PRO A 380 4.21 -22.69 -2.83
C PRO A 380 5.06 -21.62 -3.52
N ASP A 381 5.93 -22.03 -4.45
CA ASP A 381 6.75 -21.11 -5.24
C ASP A 381 5.94 -20.21 -6.19
N LEU A 382 4.77 -20.70 -6.62
CA LEU A 382 3.77 -20.02 -7.43
C LEU A 382 2.38 -20.43 -6.93
N LYS A 383 1.56 -19.44 -6.56
CA LYS A 383 0.20 -19.66 -6.08
C LYS A 383 -0.80 -19.86 -7.24
N PRO A 384 -1.88 -20.65 -7.06
CA PRO A 384 -2.80 -21.05 -8.13
C PRO A 384 -3.74 -19.96 -8.66
N ILE A 385 -3.85 -18.81 -7.99
CA ILE A 385 -4.77 -17.73 -8.37
C ILE A 385 -4.00 -16.42 -8.56
N GLU A 386 -4.28 -15.72 -9.68
CA GLU A 386 -3.79 -14.37 -9.96
C GLU A 386 -4.94 -13.38 -9.81
N ILE A 387 -4.80 -12.37 -8.96
CA ILE A 387 -5.83 -11.32 -8.82
C ILE A 387 -5.65 -10.30 -9.95
N ILE A 388 -6.73 -10.05 -10.70
CA ILE A 388 -6.79 -9.02 -11.74
C ILE A 388 -7.33 -7.72 -11.14
N ASP A 389 -8.48 -7.74 -10.46
CA ASP A 389 -9.05 -6.57 -9.79
C ASP A 389 -9.58 -6.90 -8.38
N GLY A 390 -9.56 -5.91 -7.49
CA GLY A 390 -10.05 -6.04 -6.11
C GLY A 390 -8.97 -6.36 -5.09
N GLN A 391 -7.71 -6.31 -5.49
CA GLN A 391 -6.58 -6.54 -4.58
C GLN A 391 -6.62 -5.71 -3.28
N HIS A 392 -6.83 -4.38 -3.30
CA HIS A 392 -6.87 -3.61 -2.04
C HIS A 392 -7.99 -4.10 -1.09
N ARG A 393 -9.07 -4.67 -1.64
CA ARG A 393 -10.14 -5.30 -0.86
C ARG A 393 -9.66 -6.61 -0.23
N LEU A 394 -8.94 -7.44 -0.99
CA LEU A 394 -8.43 -8.73 -0.51
C LEU A 394 -7.28 -8.57 0.49
N TRP A 395 -6.38 -7.60 0.28
CA TRP A 395 -5.22 -7.34 1.14
C TRP A 395 -5.54 -6.59 2.43
N ALA A 396 -6.77 -6.09 2.57
CA ALA A 396 -7.28 -5.55 3.83
C ALA A 396 -7.51 -6.63 4.90
N PHE A 397 -7.56 -7.90 4.51
CA PHE A 397 -7.62 -9.04 5.42
C PHE A 397 -6.20 -9.49 5.75
N ASN A 398 -5.78 -9.54 7.01
CA ASN A 398 -4.56 -10.27 7.37
C ASN A 398 -4.83 -11.79 7.38
N GLU A 399 -3.87 -12.60 6.94
CA GLU A 399 -4.04 -14.07 6.92
C GLU A 399 -4.19 -14.61 8.34
N ASP A 400 -3.55 -13.95 9.30
CA ASP A 400 -3.61 -14.22 10.74
C ASP A 400 -4.57 -13.26 11.47
N GLU A 401 -5.37 -12.46 10.76
CA GLU A 401 -6.28 -11.54 11.43
C GLU A 401 -7.37 -12.29 12.17
N PRO A 402 -7.59 -12.00 13.46
CA PRO A 402 -8.64 -12.63 14.24
C PRO A 402 -10.03 -12.09 13.87
N LEU A 403 -10.50 -12.34 12.65
CA LEU A 403 -11.87 -12.08 12.25
C LEU A 403 -12.79 -13.12 12.91
N SER A 404 -13.66 -12.66 13.80
CA SER A 404 -14.72 -13.49 14.38
C SER A 404 -15.79 -13.78 13.33
N GLY A 405 -15.68 -14.90 12.60
CA GLY A 405 -16.67 -15.38 11.64
C GLY A 405 -16.10 -15.74 10.26
N ASN A 406 -17.00 -16.08 9.33
CA ASN A 406 -16.69 -16.31 7.92
C ASN A 406 -17.01 -15.02 7.15
N PHE A 407 -16.05 -14.53 6.35
CA PHE A 407 -16.26 -13.36 5.50
C PHE A 407 -15.99 -13.77 4.05
N GLU A 408 -17.06 -13.99 3.30
CA GLU A 408 -16.97 -14.36 1.89
C GLU A 408 -17.00 -13.13 0.98
N VAL A 409 -16.25 -13.20 -0.11
CA VAL A 409 -16.31 -12.23 -1.20
C VAL A 409 -16.82 -12.89 -2.48
N PRO A 410 -17.61 -12.19 -3.30
CA PRO A 410 -17.93 -12.68 -4.64
C PRO A 410 -16.67 -12.69 -5.50
N VAL A 411 -16.51 -13.73 -6.32
CA VAL A 411 -15.37 -13.91 -7.22
C VAL A 411 -15.88 -14.17 -8.63
N VAL A 412 -15.32 -13.47 -9.60
CA VAL A 412 -15.44 -13.78 -11.03
C VAL A 412 -14.07 -14.25 -11.50
N ALA A 413 -13.94 -15.53 -11.82
CA ALA A 413 -12.69 -16.15 -12.21
C ALA A 413 -12.69 -16.53 -13.70
N TYR A 414 -11.62 -16.16 -14.39
CA TYR A 414 -11.26 -16.72 -15.69
C TYR A 414 -10.36 -17.94 -15.48
N PHE A 415 -10.34 -18.85 -16.45
CA PHE A 415 -9.45 -19.99 -16.44
C PHE A 415 -8.38 -19.81 -17.50
N ASN A 416 -7.12 -19.95 -17.08
CA ASN A 416 -5.96 -19.91 -17.94
C ASN A 416 -5.84 -18.69 -18.86
N LEU A 417 -6.16 -17.50 -18.33
CA LEU A 417 -6.12 -16.25 -19.09
C LEU A 417 -4.68 -15.74 -19.25
N ASP A 418 -4.28 -15.43 -20.49
CA ASP A 418 -2.95 -14.86 -20.77
C ASP A 418 -2.77 -13.44 -20.18
N ARG A 419 -1.52 -13.05 -19.93
CA ARG A 419 -1.17 -11.76 -19.29
C ARG A 419 -1.69 -10.53 -20.04
N ALA A 420 -1.70 -10.51 -21.38
CA ALA A 420 -2.21 -9.36 -22.11
C ALA A 420 -3.73 -9.18 -21.92
N TRP A 421 -4.48 -10.29 -21.80
CA TRP A 421 -5.91 -10.24 -21.50
C TRP A 421 -6.20 -9.85 -20.06
N GLN A 422 -5.38 -10.30 -19.10
CA GLN A 422 -5.47 -9.81 -17.72
C GLN A 422 -5.25 -8.29 -17.67
N ALA A 423 -4.24 -7.78 -18.38
CA ALA A 423 -3.98 -6.34 -18.50
C ALA A 423 -5.14 -5.58 -19.15
N TYR A 424 -5.71 -6.14 -20.22
CA TYR A 424 -6.89 -5.61 -20.90
C TYR A 424 -8.09 -5.48 -19.95
N LEU A 425 -8.41 -6.55 -19.21
CA LEU A 425 -9.51 -6.56 -18.24
C LEU A 425 -9.28 -5.53 -17.13
N PHE A 426 -8.07 -5.49 -16.57
CA PHE A 426 -7.72 -4.48 -15.58
C PHE A 426 -7.96 -3.06 -16.11
N TYR A 427 -7.45 -2.77 -17.31
CA TYR A 427 -7.54 -1.46 -17.95
C TYR A 427 -8.99 -1.06 -18.19
N THR A 428 -9.78 -1.94 -18.79
CA THR A 428 -11.18 -1.66 -19.13
C THR A 428 -12.08 -1.46 -17.92
N ILE A 429 -11.83 -2.20 -16.83
CA ILE A 429 -12.59 -2.06 -15.58
C ILE A 429 -12.26 -0.74 -14.87
N ASN A 430 -10.98 -0.33 -14.85
CA ASN A 430 -10.51 0.72 -13.95
C ASN A 430 -10.27 2.10 -14.59
N ILE A 431 -10.03 2.18 -15.90
CA ILE A 431 -9.65 3.42 -16.58
C ILE A 431 -10.80 4.01 -17.42
N LYS A 432 -11.62 3.15 -18.05
CA LYS A 432 -12.73 3.59 -18.92
C LYS A 432 -13.88 4.29 -18.15
N PRO A 433 -14.24 3.88 -16.92
CA PRO A 433 -15.14 4.64 -16.05
C PRO A 433 -14.32 5.53 -15.10
N VAL A 434 -14.41 6.86 -15.23
CA VAL A 434 -13.58 7.84 -14.50
C VAL A 434 -13.62 7.64 -12.97
N LYS A 435 -12.48 7.24 -12.38
CA LYS A 435 -11.82 7.78 -11.16
C LYS A 435 -10.89 6.73 -10.51
N ILE A 436 -9.62 6.66 -10.91
CA ILE A 436 -8.42 6.46 -10.07
C ILE A 436 -7.23 7.16 -10.76
N ASN A 437 -6.26 7.64 -9.97
CA ASN A 437 -5.02 8.27 -10.43
C ASN A 437 -4.27 7.38 -11.45
N THR A 438 -3.87 8.02 -12.54
CA THR A 438 -3.34 7.51 -13.80
C THR A 438 -2.03 6.71 -13.66
N SER A 439 -1.36 6.76 -12.50
CA SER A 439 -0.05 6.15 -12.23
C SER A 439 0.01 4.63 -12.45
N LEU A 440 -1.11 3.94 -12.33
CA LEU A 440 -1.16 2.48 -12.36
C LEU A 440 -1.54 1.88 -13.72
N GLY A 441 -2.26 2.64 -14.54
CA GLY A 441 -2.35 2.29 -15.97
C GLY A 441 -0.98 2.31 -16.64
N TYR A 442 0.00 3.00 -16.05
CA TYR A 442 1.36 3.15 -16.56
C TYR A 442 2.25 1.91 -16.34
N ASP A 443 2.07 1.16 -15.24
CA ASP A 443 2.81 -0.10 -14.98
C ASP A 443 2.39 -1.24 -15.93
N LEU A 444 1.15 -1.18 -16.41
CA LEU A 444 0.56 -2.12 -17.36
C LEU A 444 0.83 -1.79 -18.82
N TYR A 445 1.29 -0.56 -19.05
CA TYR A 445 1.46 0.02 -20.38
C TYR A 445 2.47 -0.75 -21.25
N PRO A 446 3.56 -1.34 -20.73
CA PRO A 446 4.46 -2.16 -21.53
C PRO A 446 3.80 -3.39 -22.17
N LEU A 447 2.80 -4.00 -21.52
CA LEU A 447 2.04 -5.14 -22.06
C LEU A 447 0.90 -4.71 -22.99
N LEU A 448 0.39 -3.49 -22.80
CA LEU A 448 -0.72 -2.94 -23.59
C LEU A 448 -0.26 -2.15 -24.83
N ARG A 449 1.00 -1.68 -24.86
CA ARG A 449 1.57 -0.85 -25.96
C ARG A 449 1.91 -1.63 -27.24
N THR A 450 2.04 -2.95 -27.16
CA THR A 450 2.26 -3.83 -28.33
C THR A 450 0.95 -4.26 -28.98
N GLN A 451 -0.20 -3.87 -28.42
CA GLN A 451 -1.52 -4.34 -28.83
C GLN A 451 -2.17 -3.36 -29.82
N GLU A 452 -2.34 -3.80 -31.08
CA GLU A 452 -2.85 -3.00 -32.21
C GLU A 452 -4.13 -2.19 -31.87
N TRP A 453 -5.05 -2.75 -31.08
CA TRP A 453 -6.33 -2.10 -30.75
C TRP A 453 -6.18 -0.81 -29.92
N LEU A 454 -5.16 -0.73 -29.06
CA LEU A 454 -4.89 0.48 -28.27
C LEU A 454 -4.25 1.57 -29.15
N GLU A 455 -3.38 1.17 -30.09
CA GLU A 455 -2.70 2.04 -31.06
C GLU A 455 -3.66 2.73 -32.04
N HIS A 456 -4.74 2.01 -32.42
CA HIS A 456 -5.78 2.47 -33.33
C HIS A 456 -6.90 3.27 -32.63
N SER A 457 -6.93 3.31 -31.30
CA SER A 457 -7.89 4.13 -30.55
C SER A 457 -7.53 5.63 -30.64
N LYS A 458 -8.46 6.47 -31.14
CA LYS A 458 -8.21 7.92 -31.34
C LYS A 458 -8.13 8.71 -30.03
N GLU A 459 -8.78 8.25 -28.96
CA GLU A 459 -8.96 9.00 -27.71
C GLU A 459 -7.98 8.58 -26.59
N GLY A 460 -7.63 7.29 -26.49
CA GLY A 460 -6.82 6.77 -25.37
C GLY A 460 -5.35 7.19 -25.39
N LEU A 461 -4.71 7.16 -26.58
CA LEU A 461 -3.28 7.46 -26.71
C LEU A 461 -2.97 8.97 -26.67
N LEU A 462 -3.90 9.81 -27.13
CA LEU A 462 -3.73 11.27 -27.19
C LEU A 462 -3.83 11.90 -25.80
N ALA A 463 -4.88 11.55 -25.05
CA ALA A 463 -5.09 12.04 -23.69
C ALA A 463 -3.94 11.68 -22.74
N TYR A 464 -3.33 10.49 -22.91
CA TYR A 464 -2.15 10.09 -22.15
C TYR A 464 -0.92 10.98 -22.44
N ARG A 465 -0.57 11.15 -23.71
CA ARG A 465 0.60 11.95 -24.13
C ARG A 465 0.46 13.39 -23.68
N GLU A 466 -0.76 13.95 -23.76
CA GLU A 466 -1.05 15.30 -23.29
C GLU A 466 -0.97 15.43 -21.77
N THR A 467 -1.48 14.44 -21.03
CA THR A 467 -1.39 14.41 -19.56
C THR A 467 0.07 14.32 -19.09
N ARG A 468 0.87 13.43 -19.70
CA ARG A 468 2.28 13.29 -19.36
C ARG A 468 3.09 14.55 -19.72
N ALA A 469 2.84 15.11 -20.90
CA ALA A 469 3.44 16.37 -21.31
C ALA A 469 3.04 17.52 -20.35
N GLN A 470 1.81 17.53 -19.84
CA GLN A 470 1.36 18.50 -18.85
C GLN A 470 2.14 18.39 -17.53
N GLU A 471 2.28 17.19 -16.96
CA GLU A 471 3.02 16.96 -15.71
C GLU A 471 4.49 17.46 -15.82
N ILE A 472 5.13 17.21 -16.96
CA ILE A 472 6.50 17.68 -17.21
C ILE A 472 6.56 19.20 -17.39
N VAL A 473 5.59 19.79 -18.08
CA VAL A 473 5.51 21.26 -18.23
C VAL A 473 5.31 21.93 -16.86
N GLU A 474 4.51 21.34 -15.98
CA GLU A 474 4.35 21.80 -14.59
C GLU A 474 5.66 21.69 -13.81
N ALA A 475 6.42 20.60 -13.97
CA ALA A 475 7.75 20.45 -13.38
C ALA A 475 8.73 21.52 -13.89
N LEU A 476 8.81 21.72 -15.21
CA LEU A 476 9.63 22.77 -15.84
C LEU A 476 9.25 24.17 -15.35
N TRP A 477 7.98 24.44 -15.09
CA TRP A 477 7.48 25.72 -14.61
C TRP A 477 7.70 25.94 -13.11
N ASN A 478 7.68 24.88 -12.30
CA ASN A 478 7.69 24.98 -10.85
C ASN A 478 9.06 24.69 -10.21
N TYR A 479 9.97 24.02 -10.89
CA TYR A 479 11.29 23.69 -10.37
C TYR A 479 12.21 24.93 -10.35
N PRO A 480 12.76 25.36 -9.19
CA PRO A 480 13.49 26.63 -9.07
C PRO A 480 14.71 26.79 -10.01
N ASP A 481 15.45 25.71 -10.26
CA ASP A 481 16.65 25.73 -11.11
C ASP A 481 16.33 25.43 -12.58
N SER A 482 15.06 25.21 -12.92
CA SER A 482 14.62 25.13 -14.31
C SER A 482 14.77 26.51 -14.95
N PRO A 483 15.32 26.61 -16.17
CA PRO A 483 15.23 27.84 -16.93
C PRO A 483 13.77 28.28 -17.00
N TRP A 484 12.81 27.39 -17.23
CA TRP A 484 11.40 27.75 -17.39
C TRP A 484 10.65 28.13 -16.09
N PHE A 485 11.34 28.23 -14.95
CA PHE A 485 10.74 28.58 -13.67
C PHE A 485 9.90 29.86 -13.77
N LYS A 486 8.58 29.73 -13.58
CA LYS A 486 7.58 30.80 -13.69
C LYS A 486 7.54 31.55 -15.03
N ARG A 487 8.16 31.02 -16.09
CA ARG A 487 8.22 31.64 -17.45
C ARG A 487 7.30 30.97 -18.48
N ILE A 488 6.37 30.14 -18.03
CA ILE A 488 5.30 29.56 -18.85
C ILE A 488 3.98 30.18 -18.41
N ASN A 489 3.20 30.68 -19.36
CA ASN A 489 1.88 31.24 -19.11
C ASN A 489 0.88 30.09 -18.88
N MET A 490 0.61 29.81 -17.61
CA MET A 490 -0.25 28.71 -17.15
C MET A 490 -1.75 29.05 -17.19
N ILE A 491 -2.11 30.33 -17.05
CA ILE A 491 -3.51 30.78 -16.87
C ILE A 491 -4.04 31.52 -18.12
N GLY A 492 -3.20 31.77 -19.12
CA GLY A 492 -3.58 32.46 -20.36
C GLY A 492 -3.73 33.98 -20.18
N GLU A 493 -3.01 34.56 -19.22
CA GLU A 493 -3.11 35.97 -18.89
C GLU A 493 -2.55 36.87 -20.00
N SER A 494 -3.29 37.96 -20.30
CA SER A 494 -2.87 38.96 -21.29
C SER A 494 -1.70 39.78 -20.76
N GLY A 495 -0.53 39.68 -21.39
CA GLY A 495 0.70 40.35 -20.97
C GLY A 495 1.66 39.48 -20.14
N GLY A 496 1.34 38.20 -19.91
CA GLY A 496 2.25 37.22 -19.31
C GLY A 496 3.33 36.70 -20.28
N PRO A 497 4.10 35.66 -19.89
CA PRO A 497 5.14 35.07 -20.73
C PRO A 497 4.67 34.70 -22.14
N THR A 498 5.57 34.82 -23.12
CA THR A 498 5.28 34.57 -24.55
C THR A 498 5.04 33.10 -24.87
N MET A 499 5.45 32.18 -23.99
CA MET A 499 5.19 30.75 -24.08
C MET A 499 3.94 30.37 -23.28
N SER A 500 2.94 29.75 -23.90
CA SER A 500 1.76 29.22 -23.20
C SER A 500 1.91 27.74 -22.85
N GLN A 501 1.24 27.32 -21.77
CA GLN A 501 1.20 25.90 -21.38
C GLN A 501 0.73 25.00 -22.52
N ALA A 502 -0.34 25.38 -23.22
CA ALA A 502 -0.88 24.60 -24.34
C ALA A 502 0.07 24.53 -25.56
N ALA A 503 0.90 25.55 -25.79
CA ALA A 503 1.93 25.50 -26.84
C ALA A 503 3.09 24.56 -26.46
N PHE A 504 3.52 24.61 -25.19
CA PHE A 504 4.57 23.74 -24.68
C PHE A 504 4.14 22.27 -24.68
N ILE A 505 2.93 21.97 -24.17
CA ILE A 505 2.35 20.61 -24.19
C ILE A 505 2.31 20.07 -25.62
N ARG A 506 1.81 20.86 -26.58
CA ARG A 506 1.81 20.46 -28.00
C ARG A 506 3.21 20.23 -28.55
N SER A 507 4.21 20.98 -28.11
CA SER A 507 5.60 20.79 -28.53
C SER A 507 6.15 19.44 -28.05
N LEU A 508 5.98 19.10 -26.76
CA LEU A 508 6.40 17.81 -26.20
C LEU A 508 5.61 16.64 -26.80
N SER A 509 4.29 16.78 -26.90
CA SER A 509 3.43 15.77 -27.52
C SER A 509 3.88 15.45 -28.94
N ASN A 510 4.25 16.45 -29.74
CA ASN A 510 4.67 16.25 -31.13
C ASN A 510 6.16 15.92 -31.32
N SER A 511 6.95 15.88 -30.24
CA SER A 511 8.38 15.56 -30.27
C SER A 511 8.67 14.33 -29.42
N PHE A 512 9.02 14.50 -28.15
CA PHE A 512 9.40 13.44 -27.21
C PHE A 512 8.37 12.33 -27.06
N PHE A 513 7.08 12.67 -27.16
CA PHE A 513 5.99 11.70 -27.03
C PHE A 513 5.37 11.30 -28.37
N LYS A 514 6.01 11.56 -29.52
CA LYS A 514 5.41 11.21 -30.82
C LYS A 514 5.40 9.69 -31.06
N LYS A 515 4.39 9.21 -31.80
CA LYS A 515 4.18 7.77 -32.04
C LYS A 515 5.38 7.06 -32.68
N ARG A 516 6.08 7.73 -33.60
CA ARG A 516 7.25 7.19 -34.31
C ARG A 516 8.47 8.04 -34.01
N ASN A 517 9.55 7.42 -33.56
CA ASN A 517 10.81 8.07 -33.21
C ASN A 517 10.68 9.06 -32.04
N GLY A 518 9.73 8.85 -31.12
CA GLY A 518 9.61 9.63 -29.89
C GLY A 518 10.44 9.01 -28.77
N LEU A 519 11.41 9.74 -28.23
CA LEU A 519 12.35 9.23 -27.21
C LEU A 519 11.63 8.59 -26.00
N PHE A 520 10.50 9.16 -25.57
CA PHE A 520 9.77 8.69 -24.38
C PHE A 520 8.58 7.78 -24.70
N SER A 521 8.34 7.45 -25.97
CA SER A 521 7.12 6.74 -26.39
C SER A 521 7.29 5.72 -27.51
N SER A 522 8.40 5.73 -28.24
CA SER A 522 8.67 4.78 -29.33
C SER A 522 9.69 3.74 -28.89
N PRO A 523 9.57 2.48 -29.35
CA PRO A 523 10.61 1.48 -29.18
C PRO A 523 11.94 1.95 -29.77
N LEU A 524 13.04 1.61 -29.11
CA LEU A 524 14.40 1.75 -29.63
C LEU A 524 14.79 0.53 -30.47
N SER A 525 15.96 0.56 -31.07
CA SER A 525 16.54 -0.52 -31.89
C SER A 525 16.68 -1.87 -31.16
N SER A 526 16.68 -1.86 -29.83
CA SER A 526 16.64 -3.03 -28.94
C SER A 526 15.25 -3.65 -28.77
N ASN A 527 14.22 -3.14 -29.48
CA ASN A 527 12.79 -3.48 -29.35
C ASN A 527 12.09 -3.05 -28.04
N ASP A 528 12.78 -2.32 -27.16
CA ASP A 528 12.20 -1.79 -25.92
C ASP A 528 12.07 -0.27 -25.88
N VAL A 529 11.07 0.22 -25.14
CA VAL A 529 10.91 1.65 -24.84
C VAL A 529 11.77 1.97 -23.64
N LEU A 530 12.36 3.18 -23.60
CA LEU A 530 13.13 3.64 -22.44
C LEU A 530 12.33 3.48 -21.14
N PRO A 531 12.89 2.79 -20.13
CA PRO A 531 12.20 2.53 -18.86
C PRO A 531 12.19 3.76 -17.93
N TRP A 532 12.22 4.97 -18.50
CA TRP A 532 12.37 6.21 -17.73
C TRP A 532 11.11 6.56 -16.95
N THR A 533 11.28 6.87 -15.67
CA THR A 533 10.23 7.43 -14.81
C THR A 533 9.85 8.85 -15.29
N ARG A 534 8.73 9.38 -14.79
CA ARG A 534 8.34 10.77 -15.12
C ARG A 534 9.33 11.78 -14.55
N THR A 535 9.92 11.49 -13.40
CA THR A 535 10.96 12.32 -12.79
C THR A 535 12.22 12.32 -13.66
N GLN A 536 12.65 11.16 -14.17
CA GLN A 536 13.79 11.05 -15.10
C GLN A 536 13.52 11.80 -16.42
N GLN A 537 12.33 11.66 -17.01
CA GLN A 537 11.93 12.41 -18.21
C GLN A 537 11.94 13.93 -17.97
N ALA A 538 11.41 14.37 -16.82
CA ALA A 538 11.41 15.78 -16.44
C ALA A 538 12.82 16.31 -16.15
N ALA A 539 13.65 15.55 -15.42
CA ALA A 539 15.03 15.88 -15.12
C ALA A 539 15.85 16.02 -16.41
N PHE A 540 15.72 15.08 -17.34
CA PHE A 540 16.38 15.16 -18.65
C PHE A 540 16.02 16.44 -19.40
N LEU A 541 14.72 16.78 -19.47
CA LEU A 541 14.29 18.00 -20.16
C LEU A 541 14.71 19.28 -19.42
N ILE A 542 14.76 19.26 -18.08
CA ILE A 542 15.29 20.36 -17.28
C ILE A 542 16.78 20.55 -17.60
N ILE A 543 17.58 19.48 -17.59
CA ILE A 543 19.01 19.52 -17.90
C ILE A 543 19.24 20.01 -19.33
N LEU A 544 18.49 19.51 -20.31
CA LEU A 544 18.55 19.95 -21.70
C LEU A 544 18.39 21.48 -21.81
N TRP A 545 17.37 22.02 -21.18
CA TRP A 545 17.15 23.47 -21.19
C TRP A 545 18.20 24.22 -20.35
N GLN A 546 18.70 23.65 -19.25
CA GLN A 546 19.79 24.24 -18.44
C GLN A 546 21.06 24.41 -19.28
N GLU A 547 21.48 23.37 -20.02
CA GLU A 547 22.69 23.44 -20.84
C GLU A 547 22.53 24.37 -22.04
N ILE A 548 21.34 24.47 -22.64
CA ILE A 548 21.06 25.49 -23.66
C ILE A 548 21.15 26.89 -23.05
N ALA A 549 20.51 27.14 -21.91
CA ALA A 549 20.53 28.45 -21.25
C ALA A 549 21.94 28.86 -20.81
N LYS A 550 22.73 27.91 -20.29
CA LYS A 550 24.14 28.09 -19.93
C LYS A 550 25.02 28.37 -21.16
N SER A 551 24.82 27.66 -22.27
CA SER A 551 25.56 27.92 -23.51
C SER A 551 25.23 29.28 -24.10
N VAL A 552 23.96 29.69 -24.02
CA VAL A 552 23.53 31.04 -24.40
C VAL A 552 24.14 32.08 -23.47
N SER A 553 24.19 31.86 -22.15
CA SER A 553 24.72 32.88 -21.22
C SER A 553 26.20 33.21 -21.40
N VAL A 554 26.97 32.29 -21.98
CA VAL A 554 28.41 32.45 -22.19
C VAL A 554 28.80 32.73 -23.65
N THR A 555 27.86 32.66 -24.60
CA THR A 555 28.20 32.94 -26.02
C THR A 555 28.35 34.44 -26.28
N ASP A 556 29.35 34.81 -27.07
CA ASP A 556 29.57 36.17 -27.58
C ASP A 556 29.05 36.37 -29.01
N SER A 557 28.21 35.46 -29.48
CA SER A 557 27.59 35.53 -30.81
C SER A 557 26.87 36.86 -31.04
N GLU A 558 26.96 37.37 -32.28
CA GLU A 558 26.32 38.63 -32.70
C GLU A 558 24.84 38.68 -32.31
N TRP A 559 24.13 37.58 -32.49
CA TRP A 559 22.70 37.50 -32.19
C TRP A 559 22.38 37.65 -30.70
N ALA A 560 23.18 37.03 -29.83
CA ALA A 560 22.97 37.04 -28.39
C ALA A 560 23.28 38.44 -27.83
N ASN A 561 24.39 39.03 -28.27
CA ASN A 561 24.78 40.39 -27.91
C ASN A 561 23.78 41.43 -28.40
N ALA A 562 23.22 41.27 -29.60
CA ALA A 562 22.16 42.14 -30.10
C ALA A 562 20.92 42.12 -29.19
N LEU A 563 20.47 40.95 -28.71
CA LEU A 563 19.33 40.84 -27.79
C LEU A 563 19.65 41.39 -26.39
N ARG A 564 20.88 41.22 -25.90
CA ARG A 564 21.33 41.77 -24.60
C ARG A 564 21.38 43.30 -24.59
N ASN A 565 21.58 43.90 -25.75
CA ASN A 565 21.63 45.34 -25.95
C ASN A 565 20.27 45.96 -26.32
N GLU A 566 19.18 45.18 -26.41
CA GLU A 566 17.84 45.72 -26.61
C GLU A 566 17.38 46.52 -25.37
N ASP A 567 16.72 47.67 -25.60
CA ASP A 567 16.07 48.43 -24.52
C ASP A 567 15.07 47.53 -23.79
N ARG A 568 15.32 47.26 -22.50
CA ARG A 568 14.47 46.43 -21.64
C ARG A 568 13.06 47.00 -21.55
N GLN A 569 12.16 46.58 -22.43
CA GLN A 569 10.73 46.83 -22.27
C GLN A 569 10.10 45.67 -21.50
N LEU A 570 10.21 45.65 -20.17
CA LEU A 570 9.49 44.70 -19.33
C LEU A 570 8.49 45.40 -18.41
N LYS A 571 7.22 44.96 -18.49
CA LYS A 571 6.17 45.30 -17.53
C LYS A 571 6.19 44.27 -16.38
N VAL A 572 6.60 44.74 -15.20
CA VAL A 572 6.06 44.50 -13.84
C VAL A 572 6.21 43.12 -13.14
N HIS A 573 6.83 42.08 -13.68
CA HIS A 573 7.05 40.84 -12.88
C HIS A 573 8.48 40.33 -12.68
N GLU A 574 9.51 41.09 -13.05
CA GLU A 574 10.90 40.63 -12.96
C GLU A 574 11.81 41.60 -12.20
N ASP A 575 11.91 41.43 -10.88
CA ASP A 575 13.12 41.75 -10.12
C ASP A 575 14.05 40.52 -10.13
N VAL A 576 14.70 40.21 -11.27
CA VAL A 576 15.85 39.29 -11.23
C VAL A 576 16.95 39.71 -12.22
N PRO A 577 18.06 40.29 -11.73
CA PRO A 577 19.29 40.54 -12.50
C PRO A 577 20.01 39.28 -13.05
N LYS A 578 19.42 38.07 -12.94
CA LYS A 578 20.10 36.78 -13.18
C LYS A 578 19.84 36.15 -14.55
N TRP A 579 18.93 36.66 -15.38
CA TRP A 579 18.53 35.97 -16.62
C TRP A 579 19.09 36.65 -17.87
N ASP A 580 19.65 35.85 -18.77
CA ASP A 580 20.19 36.36 -20.04
C ASP A 580 19.04 36.71 -21.01
N LEU A 581 19.03 37.97 -21.45
CA LEU A 581 18.09 38.52 -22.43
C LEU A 581 18.13 37.81 -23.78
N ALA A 582 19.28 37.22 -24.15
CA ALA A 582 19.38 36.39 -25.35
C ALA A 582 18.44 35.17 -25.29
N PHE A 583 18.14 34.67 -24.08
CA PHE A 583 17.17 33.60 -23.87
C PHE A 583 15.75 34.15 -23.62
N THR A 584 15.59 35.17 -22.78
CA THR A 584 14.28 35.61 -22.28
C THR A 584 13.56 36.64 -23.13
N SER A 585 14.25 37.38 -23.99
CA SER A 585 13.63 38.50 -24.74
C SER A 585 12.42 38.00 -25.54
N LYS A 586 11.38 38.85 -25.64
CA LYS A 586 10.25 38.65 -26.58
C LYS A 586 10.70 38.57 -28.03
N ASN A 587 11.89 39.10 -28.31
CA ASN A 587 12.54 39.05 -29.61
C ASN A 587 13.50 37.86 -29.74
N SER A 588 13.59 36.97 -28.75
CA SER A 588 14.24 35.67 -28.86
C SER A 588 13.22 34.60 -29.24
N PHE A 589 13.56 33.71 -30.18
CA PHE A 589 12.74 32.54 -30.47
C PHE A 589 12.82 31.49 -29.35
N LEU A 590 13.84 31.52 -28.49
CA LEU A 590 13.97 30.61 -27.33
C LEU A 590 12.87 30.81 -26.28
N SER A 591 12.25 31.99 -26.24
CA SER A 591 11.11 32.31 -25.37
C SER A 591 9.74 32.07 -26.05
N ARG A 592 9.71 31.52 -27.28
CA ARG A 592 8.50 31.43 -28.12
C ARG A 592 8.25 30.02 -28.65
N ASP A 593 6.98 29.77 -28.99
CA ASP A 593 6.49 28.46 -29.46
C ASP A 593 7.33 27.90 -30.62
N GLN A 594 7.72 28.75 -31.59
CA GLN A 594 8.51 28.28 -32.74
C GLN A 594 9.87 27.71 -32.35
N GLY A 595 10.61 28.39 -31.46
CA GLY A 595 11.94 27.94 -31.04
C GLY A 595 11.88 26.74 -30.10
N VAL A 596 10.96 26.76 -29.13
CA VAL A 596 10.73 25.61 -28.23
C VAL A 596 10.34 24.37 -29.02
N ARG A 597 9.44 24.50 -30.01
CA ARG A 597 9.06 23.39 -30.86
C ARG A 597 10.20 22.92 -31.75
N GLY A 598 10.98 23.84 -32.32
CA GLY A 598 12.17 23.53 -33.11
C GLY A 598 13.21 22.72 -32.32
N ILE A 599 13.57 23.21 -31.13
CA ILE A 599 14.48 22.53 -30.20
C ILE A 599 13.92 21.18 -29.79
N SER A 600 12.65 21.11 -29.37
CA SER A 600 12.06 19.86 -28.88
C SER A 600 12.05 18.78 -29.96
N LEU A 601 11.70 19.13 -31.20
CA LEU A 601 11.73 18.21 -32.34
C LEU A 601 13.15 17.72 -32.65
N PHE A 602 14.11 18.64 -32.72
CA PHE A 602 15.49 18.30 -33.07
C PHE A 602 16.18 17.50 -31.96
N ALA A 603 16.03 17.93 -30.70
CA ALA A 603 16.54 17.21 -29.54
C ALA A 603 15.96 15.81 -29.46
N ASN A 604 14.64 15.65 -29.60
CA ASN A 604 14.04 14.32 -29.65
C ASN A 604 14.68 13.44 -30.74
N ASP A 605 14.80 13.94 -31.96
CA ASP A 605 15.34 13.14 -33.07
C ASP A 605 16.81 12.76 -32.81
N PHE A 606 17.62 13.70 -32.30
CA PHE A 606 19.02 13.47 -31.94
C PHE A 606 19.19 12.44 -30.83
N PHE A 607 18.47 12.60 -29.72
CA PHE A 607 18.60 11.69 -28.58
C PHE A 607 17.90 10.35 -28.82
N TYR A 608 16.88 10.28 -29.68
CA TYR A 608 16.31 9.00 -30.10
C TYR A 608 17.30 8.18 -30.93
N VAL A 609 18.04 8.83 -31.84
CA VAL A 609 19.16 8.18 -32.56
C VAL A 609 20.24 7.72 -31.59
N ALA A 610 20.65 8.60 -30.68
CA ALA A 610 21.69 8.28 -29.70
C ALA A 610 21.31 7.10 -28.81
N ALA A 611 20.05 7.05 -28.33
CA ALA A 611 19.54 5.96 -27.51
C ALA A 611 19.39 4.63 -28.28
N GLY A 612 19.16 4.69 -29.60
CA GLY A 612 19.11 3.51 -30.47
C GLY A 612 20.50 2.95 -30.81
N TYR A 613 21.57 3.56 -30.32
CA TYR A 613 22.94 3.12 -30.55
C TYR A 613 23.47 2.49 -29.26
N ASN A 614 23.83 1.21 -29.30
CA ASN A 614 24.23 0.42 -28.12
C ASN A 614 25.58 0.86 -27.47
N ASP A 615 26.15 2.00 -27.85
CA ASP A 615 27.39 2.52 -27.25
C ASP A 615 27.16 3.54 -26.13
N LEU A 616 25.91 3.98 -25.92
CA LEU A 616 25.52 4.82 -24.79
C LEU A 616 24.23 4.26 -24.19
N PRO A 617 24.26 3.56 -23.04
CA PRO A 617 23.07 2.91 -22.49
C PRO A 617 22.14 3.95 -21.86
N PHE A 618 21.01 4.27 -22.49
CA PHE A 618 20.04 5.21 -21.91
C PHE A 618 19.21 4.58 -20.78
N ASP A 619 19.21 3.26 -20.64
CA ASP A 619 18.40 2.46 -19.71
C ASP A 619 19.05 2.19 -18.34
N GLU A 620 20.38 2.33 -18.23
CA GLU A 620 21.11 2.11 -16.98
C GLU A 620 20.95 3.26 -15.96
N PHE A 621 20.05 3.08 -14.98
CA PHE A 621 19.92 3.91 -13.78
C PHE A 621 19.94 3.01 -12.54
N ASP A 622 20.93 3.17 -11.66
CA ASP A 622 21.18 2.33 -10.48
C ASP A 622 20.86 3.10 -9.18
N PHE A 623 19.67 3.70 -9.09
CA PHE A 623 19.19 4.25 -7.84
C PHE A 623 17.67 4.21 -7.74
N ASP A 624 17.18 3.85 -6.55
CA ASP A 624 15.75 3.78 -6.24
C ASP A 624 15.17 5.18 -6.05
N GLU A 625 14.32 5.62 -6.98
CA GLU A 625 13.50 6.83 -6.76
C GLU A 625 12.41 6.51 -5.72
N GLU A 626 12.50 7.15 -4.54
CA GLU A 626 11.38 7.22 -3.59
C GLU A 626 10.25 8.07 -4.22
N ASP A 627 9.08 7.44 -4.40
CA ASP A 627 7.79 8.02 -4.82
C ASP A 627 7.53 8.28 -6.33
N GLU A 628 6.97 7.28 -7.01
CA GLU A 628 6.46 7.38 -8.40
C GLU A 628 5.11 8.13 -8.54
N LYS A 629 4.49 8.62 -7.47
CA LYS A 629 3.12 9.17 -7.50
C LYS A 629 3.01 10.54 -8.15
N SER A 630 4.05 11.37 -8.03
CA SER A 630 4.11 12.74 -8.58
C SER A 630 5.56 13.20 -8.69
N ILE A 631 5.87 14.07 -9.64
CA ILE A 631 7.20 14.69 -9.74
C ILE A 631 7.38 15.64 -8.54
N THR A 632 8.24 15.27 -7.59
CA THR A 632 8.57 16.12 -6.43
C THR A 632 9.89 16.86 -6.65
N ILE A 633 10.07 18.00 -5.96
CA ILE A 633 11.33 18.77 -6.04
C ILE A 633 12.52 17.94 -5.52
N ASN A 634 12.32 17.17 -4.45
CA ASN A 634 13.38 16.33 -3.88
C ASN A 634 13.81 15.22 -4.85
N ALA A 635 12.84 14.55 -5.48
CA ALA A 635 13.13 13.54 -6.50
C ALA A 635 13.87 14.17 -7.69
N LEU A 636 13.40 15.32 -8.20
CA LEU A 636 14.09 16.04 -9.27
C LEU A 636 15.54 16.41 -8.92
N ASN A 637 15.79 16.89 -7.69
CA ASN A 637 17.14 17.21 -7.24
C ASN A 637 18.04 15.96 -7.29
N GLY A 638 17.60 14.86 -6.69
CA GLY A 638 18.36 13.60 -6.69
C GLY A 638 18.61 13.07 -8.10
N THR A 639 17.59 13.06 -8.96
CA THR A 639 17.73 12.59 -10.34
C THR A 639 18.65 13.50 -11.16
N ILE A 640 18.55 14.82 -11.03
CA ILE A 640 19.44 15.75 -11.75
C ILE A 640 20.88 15.60 -11.27
N GLU A 641 21.10 15.43 -9.96
CA GLU A 641 22.43 15.19 -9.40
C GLU A 641 23.01 13.88 -9.92
N TYR A 642 22.21 12.81 -9.95
CA TYR A 642 22.60 11.52 -10.53
C TYR A 642 22.98 11.63 -12.01
N PHE A 643 22.20 12.36 -12.82
CA PHE A 643 22.57 12.63 -14.22
C PHE A 643 23.95 13.28 -14.32
N LYS A 644 24.27 14.22 -13.42
CA LYS A 644 25.52 14.98 -13.43
C LYS A 644 26.72 14.18 -12.89
N SER A 645 26.53 13.33 -11.89
CA SER A 645 27.62 12.60 -11.23
C SER A 645 27.83 11.19 -11.79
N GLU A 646 26.75 10.44 -11.97
CA GLU A 646 26.81 9.01 -12.32
C GLU A 646 26.61 8.78 -13.83
N ARG A 647 25.83 9.65 -14.50
CA ARG A 647 25.60 9.59 -15.96
C ARG A 647 26.31 10.73 -16.72
N THR A 648 27.58 10.94 -16.36
CA THR A 648 28.43 11.98 -16.96
C THR A 648 28.54 11.85 -18.48
N ASP A 649 28.48 10.63 -19.01
CA ASP A 649 28.41 10.30 -20.43
C ASP A 649 27.21 10.97 -21.13
N LEU A 650 26.00 10.74 -20.62
CA LEU A 650 24.76 11.31 -21.14
C LEU A 650 24.68 12.82 -20.85
N TYR A 651 25.10 13.26 -19.67
CA TYR A 651 25.18 14.68 -19.33
C TYR A 651 26.11 15.44 -20.26
N ASN A 652 27.29 14.90 -20.58
CA ASN A 652 28.22 15.51 -21.54
C ASN A 652 27.62 15.58 -22.95
N LEU A 653 26.84 14.58 -23.37
CA LEU A 653 26.13 14.64 -24.65
C LEU A 653 25.09 15.76 -24.67
N ILE A 654 24.36 15.96 -23.57
CA ILE A 654 23.40 17.07 -23.41
C ILE A 654 24.11 18.43 -23.39
N GLU A 655 25.26 18.53 -22.71
CA GLU A 655 26.07 19.75 -22.70
C GLU A 655 26.54 20.11 -24.12
N ASN A 656 27.04 19.13 -24.88
CA ASN A 656 27.47 19.33 -26.26
C ASN A 656 26.31 19.70 -27.19
N PHE A 657 25.11 19.14 -26.96
CA PHE A 657 23.90 19.57 -27.64
C PHE A 657 23.63 21.06 -27.40
N GLY A 658 23.70 21.52 -26.14
CA GLY A 658 23.52 22.93 -25.77
C GLY A 658 24.51 23.87 -26.47
N LYS A 659 25.79 23.48 -26.49
CA LYS A 659 26.88 24.23 -27.17
C LYS A 659 26.68 24.34 -28.68
N CYS A 660 26.10 23.31 -29.32
CA CYS A 660 25.79 23.39 -30.75
C CYS A 660 24.54 24.25 -30.98
N ALA A 661 23.48 24.03 -30.20
CA ALA A 661 22.21 24.74 -30.36
C ALA A 661 22.34 26.28 -30.21
N CYS A 662 23.30 26.79 -29.44
CA CYS A 662 23.52 28.24 -29.30
C CYS A 662 24.13 28.92 -30.54
N ASN A 663 24.67 28.16 -31.50
CA ASN A 663 25.26 28.71 -32.71
C ASN A 663 24.22 29.07 -33.79
N VAL A 664 22.95 28.70 -33.59
CA VAL A 664 21.82 29.20 -34.40
C VAL A 664 21.48 30.63 -33.97
N ASP A 665 21.23 31.52 -34.93
CA ASP A 665 20.72 32.87 -34.64
C ASP A 665 19.24 32.80 -34.21
N TRP A 666 18.99 32.94 -32.92
CA TRP A 666 17.65 32.86 -32.31
C TRP A 666 16.87 34.19 -32.32
N ARG A 667 17.35 35.24 -33.00
CA ARG A 667 16.61 36.51 -33.07
C ARG A 667 15.35 36.38 -33.92
N THR A 668 14.25 36.92 -33.42
CA THR A 668 13.05 37.14 -34.23
C THR A 668 13.28 38.26 -35.25
N PRO A 669 12.53 38.32 -36.37
CA PRO A 669 12.58 39.43 -37.32
C PRO A 669 12.23 40.81 -36.76
N SER A 670 11.75 40.86 -35.52
CA SER A 670 11.42 42.06 -34.78
C SER A 670 12.60 42.59 -33.93
N SER A 671 13.71 41.84 -33.87
CA SER A 671 14.96 42.29 -33.26
C SER A 671 15.73 43.25 -34.18
N VAL A 672 16.85 43.78 -33.67
CA VAL A 672 17.76 44.67 -34.39
C VAL A 672 18.72 43.85 -35.26
N PHE A 673 18.87 44.26 -36.53
CA PHE A 673 19.79 43.67 -37.49
C PHE A 673 20.58 44.77 -38.20
N ASP A 674 21.89 44.57 -38.34
CA ASP A 674 22.77 45.49 -39.07
C ASP A 674 22.57 45.42 -40.60
N GLN A 675 21.99 44.33 -41.09
CA GLN A 675 21.73 44.09 -42.51
C GLN A 675 20.30 43.58 -42.73
N THR A 676 19.61 44.17 -43.70
CA THR A 676 18.23 43.79 -44.06
C THR A 676 18.12 42.33 -44.49
N SER A 677 19.14 41.78 -45.17
CA SER A 677 19.21 40.38 -45.59
C SER A 677 19.15 39.39 -44.42
N LYS A 678 19.80 39.69 -43.29
CA LYS A 678 19.75 38.84 -42.07
C LYS A 678 18.36 38.84 -41.44
N ARG A 679 17.69 40.00 -41.41
CA ARG A 679 16.30 40.12 -40.94
C ARG A 679 15.34 39.33 -41.84
N ASP A 680 15.50 39.45 -43.16
CA ASP A 680 14.65 38.77 -44.13
C ASP A 680 14.85 37.25 -44.08
N TYR A 681 16.08 36.79 -43.82
CA TYR A 681 16.36 35.37 -43.56
C TYR A 681 15.57 34.86 -42.34
N GLN A 682 15.51 35.63 -41.24
CA GLN A 682 14.77 35.26 -40.03
C GLN A 682 13.25 35.17 -40.25
N MET A 683 12.70 35.76 -41.32
CA MET A 683 11.27 35.67 -41.64
C MET A 683 10.83 34.25 -42.00
N ARG A 684 11.74 33.37 -42.42
CA ARG A 684 11.45 31.94 -42.71
C ARG A 684 10.94 31.17 -41.49
N TYR A 685 11.31 31.62 -40.29
CA TYR A 685 10.88 30.99 -39.04
C TYR A 685 9.51 31.48 -38.54
N LYS A 686 8.89 32.46 -39.24
CA LYS A 686 7.50 32.87 -38.94
C LYS A 686 6.50 31.91 -39.57
N GLY A 687 5.34 31.78 -38.93
CA GLY A 687 4.22 30.95 -39.41
C GLY A 687 4.27 29.50 -38.95
N SER A 688 3.33 28.69 -39.46
CA SER A 688 3.09 27.31 -39.04
C SER A 688 4.13 26.30 -39.53
N SER A 689 5.09 26.71 -40.37
CA SER A 689 6.20 25.87 -40.84
C SER A 689 7.56 26.22 -40.21
N GLY A 690 7.62 27.25 -39.36
CA GLY A 690 8.88 27.79 -38.84
C GLY A 690 9.73 26.81 -38.03
N TYR A 691 9.10 25.86 -37.32
CA TYR A 691 9.83 24.82 -36.57
C TYR A 691 10.58 23.84 -37.48
N SER A 692 10.08 23.59 -38.71
CA SER A 692 10.77 22.73 -39.68
C SER A 692 12.01 23.42 -40.23
N GLU A 693 11.97 24.74 -40.37
CA GLU A 693 13.13 25.53 -40.78
C GLU A 693 14.16 25.63 -39.65
N PHE A 694 13.72 25.73 -38.39
CA PHE A 694 14.62 25.61 -37.24
C PHE A 694 15.31 24.26 -37.19
N TRP A 695 14.58 23.17 -37.43
CA TRP A 695 15.15 21.82 -37.46
C TRP A 695 16.28 21.72 -38.50
N LYS A 696 16.09 22.27 -39.72
CA LYS A 696 17.14 22.30 -40.76
C LYS A 696 18.36 23.13 -40.33
N SER A 697 18.13 24.28 -39.71
CA SER A 697 19.22 25.18 -39.30
C SER A 697 20.01 24.60 -38.12
N LEU A 698 19.34 23.87 -37.23
CA LEU A 698 19.98 23.06 -36.21
C LEU A 698 20.79 21.93 -36.85
N LEU A 699 20.24 21.23 -37.85
CA LEU A 699 20.98 20.19 -38.57
C LEU A 699 22.28 20.72 -39.17
N ASP A 700 22.23 21.86 -39.88
CA ASP A 700 23.40 22.48 -40.51
C ASP A 700 24.50 22.77 -39.47
N VAL A 701 24.12 23.41 -38.36
CA VAL A 701 25.05 23.75 -37.26
C VAL A 701 25.62 22.50 -36.59
N PHE A 702 24.81 21.45 -36.42
CA PHE A 702 25.23 20.21 -35.78
C PHE A 702 26.15 19.37 -36.70
N LEU A 703 25.98 19.42 -38.02
CA LEU A 703 26.88 18.79 -38.99
C LEU A 703 28.26 19.46 -39.01
N GLU A 704 28.32 20.77 -38.75
CA GLU A 704 29.56 21.54 -38.65
C GLU A 704 30.29 21.38 -37.30
N SER A 705 29.70 20.71 -36.31
CA SER A 705 30.27 20.55 -34.97
C SER A 705 31.61 19.82 -34.98
N ASP A 706 32.64 20.33 -34.29
CA ASP A 706 33.94 19.63 -34.15
C ASP A 706 33.91 18.48 -33.13
N ASN A 707 32.79 18.27 -32.44
CA ASN A 707 32.64 17.20 -31.46
C ASN A 707 32.32 15.86 -32.15
N GLU A 708 33.21 14.87 -32.02
CA GLU A 708 33.08 13.55 -32.66
C GLU A 708 31.79 12.81 -32.26
N PHE A 709 31.33 12.93 -31.00
CA PHE A 709 30.09 12.31 -30.54
C PHE A 709 28.86 12.96 -31.18
N VAL A 710 28.84 14.29 -31.32
CA VAL A 710 27.75 15.01 -31.99
C VAL A 710 27.70 14.64 -33.47
N LYS A 711 28.85 14.68 -34.16
CA LYS A 711 28.95 14.31 -35.59
C LYS A 711 28.46 12.89 -35.86
N LYS A 712 28.81 11.95 -34.99
CA LYS A 712 28.38 10.54 -35.09
C LYS A 712 26.86 10.43 -35.16
N TYR A 713 26.13 10.98 -34.20
CA TYR A 713 24.66 10.82 -34.13
C TYR A 713 23.94 11.66 -35.19
N VAL A 714 24.44 12.86 -35.50
CA VAL A 714 23.81 13.74 -36.50
C VAL A 714 23.91 13.15 -37.90
N GLY A 715 25.04 12.51 -38.25
CA GLY A 715 25.21 11.80 -39.51
C GLY A 715 24.25 10.62 -39.69
N GLN A 716 23.67 10.09 -38.62
CA GLN A 716 22.65 9.03 -38.67
C GLN A 716 21.22 9.60 -38.70
N MET A 717 21.01 10.81 -38.18
CA MET A 717 19.71 11.51 -38.28
C MET A 717 19.34 11.83 -39.73
N THR A 718 20.33 12.06 -40.60
CA THR A 718 20.11 12.30 -42.05
C THR A 718 19.55 11.08 -42.78
N ASP A 719 19.73 9.87 -42.23
CA ASP A 719 19.22 8.62 -42.82
C ASP A 719 17.80 8.26 -42.33
N MET A 720 17.29 8.96 -41.31
CA MET A 720 15.99 8.68 -40.68
C MET A 720 14.78 9.39 -41.31
N ARG A 721 14.98 10.31 -42.26
CA ARG A 721 13.89 11.10 -42.86
C ARG A 721 13.90 11.11 -44.38
#